data_AF-A0A9D9HNJ9-F1
#
_entry.id   AF-A0A9D9HNJ9-F1
#
_cell.length_a   1.000
_cell.length_b   1.000
_cell.length_c   1.000
_cell.angle_alpha   90.00
_cell.angle_beta   90.00
_cell.angle_gamma   90.00
#
_symmetry.space_group_name_H-M   'P 1'
#
loop_
_entity.id
_entity.type
_entity.pdbx_description
1 polymer ?
#
loop_
_entity_poly.entity_id
_entity_poly.type
_entity_poly.pdbx_seq_one_letter_code
_entity_poly.pdbx_strand_id
1 'polypeptide(L)'
;MSKKLKTFTFIPSFLILIVAGSLISCKMSLFSKVEVKAAPNIYAPLGEKTLEIKEFVSLEKMENLIGTDNEALVFQYPQNQDGVAADENAPMTFMIYYPIMELPLNLGEYIEGIDLSSFNAAIPEVEFTVPELEGLVVPEQTITVPGSESFAGSTIDGTTAELVNSILNDAGNLSMEERTINIEGEGLKSLVLAENSAITLTIGSTLESSGVGFVPDIKLVLTDGTEVSFKDQGNGSYKADLGLKEITPGEMVLKGGVRPTGTVAEGDEIPAGGIGAKVSVKVELAGFASATVELPEGTNLDVNYTQNWPEEARGLISQVDFEKVTATVKLNGNLPTGNELGITMESNTFNIPESTKTTAINGEAAPLLFESKGPFVVVPVNSPIDFMMGITLPGYNEADNTITIKNVNPGDTYSLSGNVEINADWKNVTVSFEGKGNYSGSFPLEGEEPIDLSFINEKIPEGIGLGNIEADIFLSSPSFGEDIKLEFNAYIKANEEEILGTKAEPKKLNPSTSLTLPETNIWDTEIPQSSISMGEKFTDFINKRPEALKVDYSLSADSAVISREAMENMESTTVKMELLVKIPLALNVSGTEDSPDNSENKGINLDVMKLAGLYKDGEERNDLFGRSEASADDTINQLLDNLKSLTLTVEYDNKIPLGFTGTISQKDVFTKEVTLKKSSKGTINIELNSDEVKKIMEVYPFSPDINLFLPNGAIVIPEDGAVSFKLYASAATDINYTFDLRTGR
;
A
#
# COMPACT_ATOMS: atom_id res chain seq x y z
N MET A 1 -35.09 -17.60 29.94
CA MET A 1 -36.52 -17.17 30.08
C MET A 1 -37.01 -17.43 31.51
N SER A 2 -36.37 -16.83 32.51
CA SER A 2 -36.63 -17.06 33.94
C SER A 2 -37.21 -15.80 34.57
N LYS A 3 -38.49 -15.89 34.99
CA LYS A 3 -39.29 -15.00 35.85
C LYS A 3 -40.71 -14.86 35.27
N LYS A 4 -41.57 -15.88 35.46
CA LYS A 4 -43.04 -15.74 35.50
C LYS A 4 -43.71 -17.07 35.86
N LEU A 5 -43.36 -17.64 37.02
CA LEU A 5 -44.17 -18.67 37.67
C LEU A 5 -44.39 -18.27 39.14
N LYS A 6 -45.17 -17.20 39.36
CA LYS A 6 -45.63 -16.75 40.68
C LYS A 6 -47.15 -16.51 40.72
N THR A 7 -47.90 -17.14 39.83
CA THR A 7 -49.33 -16.85 39.63
C THR A 7 -50.26 -18.00 40.02
N PHE A 8 -49.82 -18.92 40.88
CA PHE A 8 -50.65 -20.04 41.37
C PHE A 8 -51.22 -19.82 42.79
N THR A 9 -51.23 -18.57 43.29
CA THR A 9 -51.70 -18.25 44.66
C THR A 9 -53.04 -17.50 44.70
N PHE A 10 -53.82 -17.49 43.60
CA PHE A 10 -55.07 -16.71 43.54
C PHE A 10 -56.35 -17.52 43.80
N ILE A 11 -56.26 -18.85 43.82
CA ILE A 11 -57.40 -19.76 44.05
C ILE A 11 -57.86 -19.81 45.53
N PRO A 12 -57.00 -19.69 46.57
CA PRO A 12 -57.47 -19.73 47.95
C PRO A 12 -58.34 -18.51 48.33
N SER A 13 -58.06 -17.34 47.75
CA SER A 13 -58.69 -16.06 48.12
C SER A 13 -60.11 -15.89 47.58
N PHE A 14 -60.45 -16.53 46.46
CA PHE A 14 -61.81 -16.48 45.89
C PHE A 14 -62.78 -17.44 46.61
N LEU A 15 -62.26 -18.56 47.13
CA LEU A 15 -63.04 -19.52 47.91
C LEU A 15 -63.41 -18.98 49.31
N ILE A 16 -62.51 -18.20 49.94
CA ILE A 16 -62.75 -17.52 51.23
C ILE A 16 -63.88 -16.49 51.12
N LEU A 17 -64.02 -15.83 49.96
CA LEU A 17 -65.06 -14.81 49.71
C LEU A 17 -66.47 -15.42 49.61
N ILE A 18 -66.59 -16.64 49.08
CA ILE A 18 -67.86 -17.38 48.96
C ILE A 18 -68.29 -17.95 50.32
N VAL A 19 -67.34 -18.31 51.19
CA VAL A 19 -67.62 -18.76 52.56
C VAL A 19 -68.03 -17.60 53.48
N ALA A 20 -67.48 -16.40 53.29
CA ALA A 20 -67.88 -15.22 54.06
C ALA A 20 -69.31 -14.71 53.73
N GLY A 21 -69.83 -15.03 52.54
CA GLY A 21 -71.18 -14.63 52.10
C GLY A 21 -72.35 -15.45 52.67
N SER A 22 -72.09 -16.53 53.42
CA SER A 22 -73.13 -17.42 53.95
C SER A 22 -73.36 -17.32 55.46
N LEU A 23 -72.78 -16.33 56.14
CA LEU A 23 -72.96 -16.10 57.59
C LEU A 23 -74.02 -15.05 57.96
N ILE A 24 -75.03 -14.82 57.11
CA ILE A 24 -76.26 -14.11 57.50
C ILE A 24 -77.47 -14.96 57.10
N SER A 25 -78.21 -15.41 58.14
CA SER A 25 -79.55 -16.05 58.13
C SER A 25 -79.62 -17.55 58.52
N CYS A 26 -79.93 -17.73 59.82
CA CYS A 26 -80.78 -18.75 60.44
C CYS A 26 -80.51 -20.27 60.32
N LYS A 27 -80.03 -20.83 61.44
CA LYS A 27 -80.32 -22.15 62.05
C LYS A 27 -80.62 -23.32 61.08
N MET A 28 -79.56 -23.99 60.62
CA MET A 28 -79.55 -25.43 60.29
C MET A 28 -78.22 -26.04 60.71
N SER A 29 -78.24 -27.29 61.18
CA SER A 29 -77.04 -28.03 61.58
C SER A 29 -76.08 -28.19 60.40
N LEU A 30 -74.82 -27.79 60.60
CA LEU A 30 -73.75 -27.81 59.61
C LEU A 30 -73.42 -29.24 59.14
N PHE A 31 -73.33 -29.42 57.82
CA PHE A 31 -72.64 -30.56 57.20
C PHE A 31 -71.20 -30.61 57.73
N SER A 32 -70.74 -31.77 58.19
CA SER A 32 -69.35 -31.92 58.67
C SER A 32 -68.33 -31.94 57.53
N LYS A 33 -68.79 -32.20 56.30
CA LYS A 33 -67.99 -32.26 55.09
C LYS A 33 -68.74 -31.57 53.94
N VAL A 34 -68.07 -30.65 53.25
CA VAL A 34 -68.55 -30.06 52.00
C VAL A 34 -67.68 -30.61 50.88
N GLU A 35 -68.26 -31.40 49.97
CA GLU A 35 -67.60 -31.92 48.77
C GLU A 35 -67.88 -30.96 47.60
N VAL A 36 -66.84 -30.27 47.12
CA VAL A 36 -66.91 -29.43 45.93
C VAL A 36 -66.40 -30.23 44.76
N LYS A 37 -67.30 -30.56 43.81
CA LYS A 37 -66.97 -31.16 42.51
C LYS A 37 -67.02 -30.08 41.44
N ALA A 38 -65.87 -29.77 40.84
CA ALA A 38 -65.76 -28.83 39.74
C ALA A 38 -64.84 -29.40 38.66
N ALA A 39 -65.16 -29.18 37.39
CA ALA A 39 -64.31 -29.57 36.27
C ALA A 39 -63.85 -28.33 35.47
N PRO A 40 -62.95 -27.49 36.03
CA PRO A 40 -62.51 -26.30 35.34
C PRO A 40 -61.55 -26.66 34.19
N ASN A 41 -61.70 -25.95 33.07
CA ASN A 41 -60.70 -25.91 32.02
C ASN A 41 -59.80 -24.70 32.26
N ILE A 42 -58.53 -24.94 32.58
CA ILE A 42 -57.53 -23.90 32.78
C ILE A 42 -56.84 -23.64 31.45
N TYR A 43 -56.78 -22.39 31.03
CA TYR A 43 -56.14 -21.96 29.79
C TYR A 43 -54.94 -21.06 30.08
N ALA A 44 -53.80 -21.36 29.46
CA ALA A 44 -52.58 -20.58 29.58
C ALA A 44 -51.98 -20.29 28.20
N PRO A 45 -51.95 -19.03 27.74
CA PRO A 45 -51.16 -18.66 26.56
C PRO A 45 -49.67 -18.72 26.91
N LEU A 46 -48.90 -19.48 26.12
CA LEU A 46 -47.47 -19.71 26.36
C LEU A 46 -46.58 -18.81 25.51
N GLY A 47 -47.10 -18.24 24.43
CA GLY A 47 -46.43 -17.22 23.62
C GLY A 47 -46.71 -17.34 22.13
N GLU A 48 -46.14 -16.41 21.38
CA GLU A 48 -46.14 -16.38 19.91
C GLU A 48 -44.69 -16.19 19.44
N LYS A 49 -44.31 -16.90 18.38
CA LYS A 49 -43.01 -16.75 17.72
C LYS A 49 -43.18 -16.88 16.22
N THR A 50 -42.65 -15.91 15.48
CA THR A 50 -42.46 -16.00 14.03
C THR A 50 -40.99 -16.32 13.75
N LEU A 51 -40.77 -17.24 12.82
CA LEU A 51 -39.48 -17.59 12.25
C LEU A 51 -39.50 -17.15 10.79
N GLU A 52 -38.64 -16.21 10.42
CA GLU A 52 -38.51 -15.74 9.04
C GLU A 52 -37.25 -16.34 8.42
N ILE A 53 -37.29 -16.77 7.15
CA ILE A 53 -36.15 -17.39 6.46
C ILE A 53 -34.90 -16.51 6.52
N LYS A 54 -35.08 -15.19 6.36
CA LYS A 54 -33.98 -14.21 6.44
C LYS A 54 -33.27 -14.16 7.79
N GLU A 55 -33.89 -14.63 8.87
CA GLU A 55 -33.23 -14.78 10.18
C GLU A 55 -32.20 -15.91 10.17
N PHE A 56 -32.32 -16.87 9.25
CA PHE A 56 -31.48 -18.07 9.15
C PHE A 56 -30.46 -17.96 8.03
N VAL A 57 -30.88 -17.46 6.87
CA VAL A 57 -30.00 -17.23 5.70
C VAL A 57 -30.15 -15.77 5.26
N SER A 58 -29.06 -15.01 5.34
CA SER A 58 -28.99 -13.61 4.94
C SER A 58 -27.66 -13.35 4.23
N LEU A 59 -27.58 -12.22 3.52
CA LEU A 59 -26.33 -11.80 2.89
C LEU A 59 -25.17 -11.73 3.89
N GLU A 60 -25.36 -11.05 5.02
CA GLU A 60 -24.34 -10.93 6.09
C GLU A 60 -23.86 -12.30 6.58
N LYS A 61 -24.75 -13.30 6.66
CA LYS A 61 -24.36 -14.66 7.05
C LYS A 61 -23.58 -15.37 5.95
N MET A 62 -23.93 -15.16 4.69
CA MET A 62 -23.18 -15.71 3.55
C MET A 62 -21.78 -15.11 3.47
N GLU A 63 -21.65 -13.79 3.63
CA GLU A 63 -20.36 -13.08 3.69
C GLU A 63 -19.49 -13.62 4.84
N ASN A 64 -20.05 -13.76 6.04
CA ASN A 64 -19.33 -14.30 7.20
C ASN A 64 -18.89 -15.76 7.01
N LEU A 65 -19.60 -16.56 6.21
CA LEU A 65 -19.24 -17.95 5.92
C LEU A 65 -18.13 -18.07 4.87
N ILE A 66 -18.07 -17.16 3.90
CA ILE A 66 -17.04 -17.15 2.84
C ILE A 66 -15.69 -16.63 3.36
N GLY A 67 -15.72 -15.75 4.36
CA GLY A 67 -14.53 -15.16 4.96
C GLY A 67 -13.95 -14.02 4.12
N THR A 68 -13.05 -13.23 4.73
CA THR A 68 -12.45 -12.05 4.11
C THR A 68 -11.20 -12.33 3.28
N ASP A 69 -10.68 -13.56 3.33
CA ASP A 69 -9.32 -13.87 2.89
C ASP A 69 -9.22 -14.27 1.40
N ASN A 70 -10.35 -14.42 0.70
CA ASN A 70 -10.42 -15.00 -0.65
C ASN A 70 -10.75 -14.01 -1.78
N GLU A 71 -10.69 -12.69 -1.52
CA GLU A 71 -11.10 -11.59 -2.44
C GLU A 71 -12.53 -11.71 -3.02
N ALA A 72 -13.32 -12.64 -2.48
CA ALA A 72 -14.63 -12.97 -2.98
C ALA A 72 -15.68 -11.94 -2.54
N LEU A 73 -16.60 -11.63 -3.45
CA LEU A 73 -17.71 -10.72 -3.19
C LEU A 73 -19.02 -11.47 -3.25
N VAL A 74 -19.93 -11.16 -2.31
CA VAL A 74 -21.24 -11.79 -2.22
C VAL A 74 -22.32 -10.76 -2.52
N PHE A 75 -23.26 -11.13 -3.37
CA PHE A 75 -24.38 -10.29 -3.75
C PHE A 75 -25.69 -11.03 -3.57
N GLN A 76 -26.73 -10.30 -3.21
CA GLN A 76 -28.10 -10.80 -3.31
C GLN A 76 -28.59 -10.62 -4.76
N TYR A 77 -29.13 -11.66 -5.37
CA TYR A 77 -29.70 -11.61 -6.72
C TYR A 77 -31.23 -11.41 -6.64
N PRO A 78 -31.76 -10.24 -7.06
CA PRO A 78 -33.17 -9.93 -6.94
C PRO A 78 -33.99 -10.69 -7.98
N GLN A 79 -35.15 -11.21 -7.57
CA GLN A 79 -36.06 -11.97 -8.46
C GLN A 79 -36.84 -11.09 -9.44
N ASN A 80 -36.81 -9.76 -9.28
CA ASN A 80 -37.53 -8.78 -10.10
C ASN A 80 -36.62 -8.05 -11.10
N GLN A 81 -35.83 -8.78 -11.88
CA GLN A 81 -35.18 -8.15 -13.04
C GLN A 81 -36.19 -8.01 -14.19
N ASP A 82 -36.15 -6.89 -14.91
CA ASP A 82 -36.90 -6.61 -16.14
C ASP A 82 -38.44 -6.50 -16.06
N GLY A 83 -39.01 -6.07 -14.93
CA GLY A 83 -40.44 -5.73 -14.85
C GLY A 83 -41.39 -6.92 -15.05
N VAL A 84 -40.86 -8.14 -15.00
CA VAL A 84 -41.62 -9.38 -14.86
C VAL A 84 -42.07 -9.48 -13.41
N ALA A 85 -43.35 -9.81 -13.17
CA ALA A 85 -43.86 -9.95 -11.81
C ALA A 85 -43.08 -11.03 -11.06
N ALA A 86 -42.63 -10.73 -9.84
CA ALA A 86 -42.02 -11.69 -8.93
C ALA A 86 -42.82 -12.99 -8.93
N ASP A 87 -42.18 -14.11 -9.26
CA ASP A 87 -42.74 -15.40 -8.86
C ASP A 87 -42.61 -15.47 -7.33
N GLU A 88 -43.74 -15.41 -6.63
CA GLU A 88 -43.80 -15.52 -5.16
C GLU A 88 -43.17 -16.81 -4.63
N ASN A 89 -42.88 -17.79 -5.51
CA ASN A 89 -42.23 -19.06 -5.20
C ASN A 89 -40.78 -19.15 -5.69
N ALA A 90 -40.17 -18.07 -6.18
CA ALA A 90 -38.77 -18.12 -6.62
C ALA A 90 -37.80 -18.28 -5.43
N PRO A 91 -36.70 -19.03 -5.59
CA PRO A 91 -35.71 -19.20 -4.54
C PRO A 91 -35.01 -17.87 -4.24
N MET A 92 -34.80 -17.57 -2.96
CA MET A 92 -33.78 -16.59 -2.58
C MET A 92 -32.46 -16.97 -3.25
N THR A 93 -31.78 -16.05 -3.92
CA THR A 93 -30.60 -16.36 -4.74
C THR A 93 -29.44 -15.45 -4.36
N PHE A 94 -28.24 -16.03 -4.24
CA PHE A 94 -27.00 -15.30 -3.99
C PHE A 94 -26.03 -15.48 -5.17
N MET A 95 -25.20 -14.49 -5.42
CA MET A 95 -24.09 -14.58 -6.36
C MET A 95 -22.78 -14.43 -5.59
N ILE A 96 -21.81 -15.28 -5.89
CA ILE A 96 -20.45 -15.18 -5.38
C ILE A 96 -19.53 -14.90 -6.56
N TYR A 97 -18.82 -13.79 -6.50
CA TYR A 97 -17.86 -13.36 -7.50
C TYR A 97 -16.43 -13.62 -6.98
N TYR A 98 -15.58 -14.22 -7.82
CA TYR A 98 -14.15 -14.40 -7.57
C TYR A 98 -13.32 -13.77 -8.71
N PRO A 99 -12.37 -12.87 -8.41
CA PRO A 99 -11.44 -12.33 -9.38
C PRO A 99 -10.29 -13.34 -9.64
N ILE A 100 -10.44 -14.21 -10.63
CA ILE A 100 -9.49 -15.31 -10.89
C ILE A 100 -8.13 -14.79 -11.38
N MET A 101 -8.13 -13.83 -12.31
CA MET A 101 -6.92 -13.25 -12.89
C MET A 101 -7.19 -11.87 -13.46
N GLU A 102 -6.25 -10.95 -13.27
CA GLU A 102 -6.20 -9.66 -13.94
C GLU A 102 -4.79 -9.43 -14.51
N LEU A 103 -4.69 -9.33 -15.84
CA LEU A 103 -3.42 -9.11 -16.55
C LEU A 103 -3.51 -7.80 -17.36
N PRO A 104 -2.79 -6.74 -16.95
CA PRO A 104 -2.66 -5.55 -17.77
C PRO A 104 -1.80 -5.86 -19.00
N LEU A 105 -2.27 -5.47 -20.17
CA LEU A 105 -1.61 -5.56 -21.47
C LEU A 105 -1.31 -4.16 -22.04
N ASN A 106 -1.14 -3.15 -21.18
CA ASN A 106 -0.71 -1.82 -21.60
C ASN A 106 0.80 -1.82 -21.91
N LEU A 107 1.17 -2.40 -23.05
CA LEU A 107 2.58 -2.62 -23.40
C LEU A 107 3.36 -1.31 -23.59
N GLY A 108 2.68 -0.23 -23.94
CA GLY A 108 3.28 1.10 -24.06
C GLY A 108 3.78 1.63 -22.71
N GLU A 109 2.99 1.46 -21.64
CA GLU A 109 3.40 1.85 -20.29
C GLU A 109 4.63 1.08 -19.80
N TYR A 110 4.83 -0.17 -20.23
CA TYR A 110 6.04 -0.91 -19.89
C TYR A 110 7.31 -0.36 -20.55
N ILE A 111 7.18 0.35 -21.67
CA ILE A 111 8.29 0.99 -22.38
C ILE A 111 8.48 2.42 -21.86
N GLU A 112 7.40 3.16 -21.63
CA GLU A 112 7.44 4.55 -21.18
C GLU A 112 7.69 4.69 -19.67
N GLY A 113 7.25 3.71 -18.89
CA GLY A 113 7.44 3.62 -17.44
C GLY A 113 8.83 3.08 -17.03
N ILE A 114 9.74 2.90 -17.99
CA ILE A 114 11.13 2.56 -17.71
C ILE A 114 11.76 3.69 -16.89
N ASP A 115 12.11 3.38 -15.63
CA ASP A 115 12.75 4.35 -14.74
C ASP A 115 14.19 4.61 -15.19
N LEU A 116 14.42 5.75 -15.82
CA LEU A 116 15.74 6.25 -16.21
C LEU A 116 16.22 7.39 -15.30
N SER A 117 15.54 7.65 -14.18
CA SER A 117 15.81 8.79 -13.30
C SER A 117 17.26 8.84 -12.80
N SER A 118 17.83 7.68 -12.49
CA SER A 118 19.22 7.55 -12.05
C SER A 118 20.25 7.90 -13.13
N PHE A 119 19.94 7.65 -14.41
CA PHE A 119 20.75 8.12 -15.53
C PHE A 119 20.50 9.60 -15.83
N ASN A 120 19.25 10.06 -15.70
CA ASN A 120 18.88 11.45 -15.94
C ASN A 120 19.55 12.43 -14.96
N ALA A 121 19.84 12.00 -13.74
CA ALA A 121 20.51 12.78 -12.70
C ALA A 121 22.05 12.62 -12.66
N ALA A 122 22.65 11.96 -13.66
CA ALA A 122 24.01 11.44 -13.53
C ALA A 122 25.14 12.44 -13.84
N ILE A 123 24.83 13.69 -14.19
CA ILE A 123 25.86 14.72 -14.40
C ILE A 123 26.29 15.22 -13.00
N PRO A 124 27.55 14.99 -12.59
CA PRO A 124 28.02 15.40 -11.27
C PRO A 124 27.93 16.92 -11.14
N GLU A 125 27.44 17.36 -9.99
CA GLU A 125 27.57 18.75 -9.58
C GLU A 125 29.01 18.98 -9.09
N VAL A 126 29.77 19.73 -9.89
CA VAL A 126 31.15 20.09 -9.56
C VAL A 126 31.16 21.58 -9.26
N GLU A 127 31.66 21.95 -8.08
CA GLU A 127 31.88 23.33 -7.68
C GLU A 127 33.30 23.49 -7.16
N PHE A 128 33.98 24.56 -7.56
CA PHE A 128 35.25 24.94 -6.98
C PHE A 128 35.36 26.46 -6.91
N THR A 129 36.04 26.95 -5.87
CA THR A 129 36.25 28.38 -5.67
C THR A 129 37.72 28.70 -5.89
N VAL A 130 37.98 29.71 -6.72
CA VAL A 130 39.33 30.24 -6.86
C VAL A 130 39.57 31.18 -5.68
N PRO A 131 40.59 30.91 -4.85
CA PRO A 131 40.76 31.67 -3.62
C PRO A 131 40.96 33.15 -3.87
N GLU A 132 40.34 33.95 -3.01
CA GLU A 132 40.65 35.36 -2.88
C GLU A 132 41.99 35.49 -2.15
N LEU A 133 42.85 36.39 -2.61
CA LEU A 133 44.00 36.79 -1.78
C LEU A 133 43.50 37.76 -0.71
N GLU A 134 42.85 37.23 0.33
CA GLU A 134 42.41 38.04 1.45
C GLU A 134 43.62 38.67 2.18
N GLY A 135 43.47 39.93 2.63
CA GLY A 135 44.39 40.54 3.60
C GLY A 135 45.47 41.46 3.07
N LEU A 136 45.32 42.06 1.89
CA LEU A 136 46.36 42.93 1.30
C LEU A 136 46.23 44.43 1.59
N VAL A 137 45.73 44.78 2.77
CA VAL A 137 46.10 46.04 3.42
C VAL A 137 47.24 45.70 4.37
N VAL A 138 48.48 45.75 3.88
CA VAL A 138 49.63 45.72 4.79
C VAL A 138 49.57 47.03 5.57
N PRO A 139 49.42 47.00 6.91
CA PRO A 139 49.39 48.22 7.70
C PRO A 139 50.65 49.03 7.42
N GLU A 140 50.52 50.34 7.27
CA GLU A 140 51.67 51.22 7.09
C GLU A 140 52.67 50.98 8.24
N GLN A 141 53.91 50.63 7.89
CA GLN A 141 54.99 50.50 8.86
C GLN A 141 55.83 51.76 8.84
N THR A 142 55.99 52.40 9.99
CA THR A 142 57.00 53.45 10.17
C THR A 142 58.30 52.84 10.67
N ILE A 143 59.37 52.97 9.89
CA ILE A 143 60.71 52.50 10.23
C ILE A 143 61.56 53.72 10.60
N THR A 144 61.81 53.93 11.90
CA THR A 144 62.56 55.09 12.40
C THR A 144 64.07 54.89 12.30
N VAL A 145 64.79 55.95 11.92
CA VAL A 145 66.25 56.01 11.94
C VAL A 145 66.72 56.04 13.41
N PRO A 146 67.49 55.05 13.89
CA PRO A 146 67.95 55.00 15.28
C PRO A 146 68.72 56.26 15.68
N GLY A 147 68.39 56.83 16.84
CA GLY A 147 69.04 58.04 17.37
C GLY A 147 68.45 59.36 16.86
N SER A 148 67.68 59.35 15.76
CA SER A 148 67.02 60.56 15.24
C SER A 148 65.91 61.08 16.17
N GLU A 149 65.31 60.22 16.98
CA GLU A 149 64.27 60.60 17.95
C GLU A 149 64.76 61.59 19.02
N SER A 150 66.07 61.63 19.28
CA SER A 150 66.68 62.62 20.19
C SER A 150 66.47 64.07 19.74
N PHE A 151 66.08 64.26 18.48
CA PHE A 151 65.81 65.57 17.86
C PHE A 151 64.32 65.74 17.54
N ALA A 152 63.45 64.83 17.98
CA ALA A 152 62.03 64.85 17.64
C ALA A 152 61.32 66.14 18.06
N GLY A 153 60.54 66.71 17.14
CA GLY A 153 59.78 67.95 17.36
C GLY A 153 60.62 69.23 17.41
N SER A 154 61.89 69.16 17.02
CA SER A 154 62.81 70.31 17.01
C SER A 154 63.07 70.84 15.59
N THR A 155 63.27 72.15 15.48
CA THR A 155 63.79 72.79 14.27
C THR A 155 65.32 72.76 14.29
N ILE A 156 65.94 72.28 13.22
CA ILE A 156 67.38 72.04 13.14
C ILE A 156 68.15 73.33 12.84
N ASP A 157 69.19 73.63 13.64
CA ASP A 157 70.21 74.64 13.33
C ASP A 157 71.39 74.06 12.52
N GLY A 158 72.26 74.90 11.95
CA GLY A 158 73.36 74.46 11.09
C GLY A 158 74.31 73.43 11.71
N THR A 159 74.54 73.48 13.02
CA THR A 159 75.37 72.48 13.75
C THR A 159 74.63 71.17 14.02
N THR A 160 73.34 71.25 14.29
CA THR A 160 72.46 70.09 14.50
C THR A 160 72.25 69.33 13.19
N ALA A 161 72.23 70.03 12.05
CA ALA A 161 72.14 69.42 10.73
C ALA A 161 73.32 68.47 10.46
N GLU A 162 74.55 68.85 10.81
CA GLU A 162 75.73 67.98 10.65
C GLU A 162 75.63 66.71 11.49
N LEU A 163 75.13 66.81 12.73
CA LEU A 163 74.92 65.67 13.63
C LEU A 163 73.84 64.72 13.13
N VAL A 164 72.69 65.26 12.71
CA VAL A 164 71.58 64.46 12.15
C VAL A 164 71.98 63.82 10.82
N ASN A 165 72.73 64.53 9.97
CA ASN A 165 73.28 63.96 8.74
C ASN A 165 74.30 62.83 9.00
N SER A 166 75.10 62.92 10.07
CA SER A 166 75.96 61.80 10.49
C SER A 166 75.12 60.58 10.89
N ILE A 167 74.04 60.79 11.67
CA ILE A 167 73.13 59.71 12.08
C ILE A 167 72.47 59.05 10.86
N LEU A 168 72.01 59.84 9.88
CA LEU A 168 71.42 59.32 8.63
C LEU A 168 72.43 58.50 7.82
N ASN A 169 73.69 58.95 7.73
CA ASN A 169 74.75 58.22 7.01
C ASN A 169 75.16 56.92 7.72
N ASP A 170 75.17 56.93 9.06
CA ASP A 170 75.57 55.77 9.88
C ASP A 170 74.44 54.74 10.08
N ALA A 171 73.18 55.11 9.79
CA ALA A 171 72.00 54.29 10.02
C ALA A 171 71.99 52.94 9.27
N GLY A 172 72.69 52.85 8.14
CA GLY A 172 72.74 51.63 7.34
C GLY A 172 71.36 51.19 6.82
N ASN A 173 71.15 49.88 6.66
CA ASN A 173 69.86 49.32 6.26
C ASN A 173 68.95 49.14 7.49
N LEU A 174 67.77 49.73 7.47
CA LEU A 174 66.79 49.67 8.55
C LEU A 174 65.80 48.54 8.25
N SER A 175 65.80 47.50 9.08
CA SER A 175 64.96 46.32 8.87
C SER A 175 63.47 46.64 8.96
N MET A 176 62.72 46.10 8.02
CA MET A 176 61.27 46.02 8.06
C MET A 176 60.84 44.75 8.80
N GLU A 177 59.63 44.73 9.35
CA GLU A 177 59.05 43.48 9.86
C GLU A 177 58.70 42.58 8.67
N GLU A 178 58.97 41.28 8.77
CA GLU A 178 58.54 40.34 7.73
C GLU A 178 57.01 40.31 7.68
N ARG A 179 56.46 40.37 6.46
CA ARG A 179 55.01 40.32 6.21
C ARG A 179 54.70 39.18 5.27
N THR A 180 53.72 38.38 5.65
CA THR A 180 53.26 37.25 4.85
C THR A 180 51.99 37.59 4.08
N ILE A 181 51.92 37.16 2.83
CA ILE A 181 50.72 37.14 1.99
C ILE A 181 50.37 35.67 1.79
N ASN A 182 49.22 35.25 2.34
CA ASN A 182 48.79 33.86 2.25
C ASN A 182 48.05 33.63 0.93
N ILE A 183 48.38 32.52 0.28
CA ILE A 183 47.65 31.99 -0.87
C ILE A 183 47.07 30.67 -0.41
N GLU A 184 45.82 30.71 0.03
CA GLU A 184 45.11 29.55 0.56
C GLU A 184 43.74 29.46 -0.11
N GLY A 185 43.37 28.26 -0.51
CA GLY A 185 42.05 27.92 -1.02
C GLY A 185 41.85 26.42 -0.97
N GLU A 186 40.63 26.01 -0.65
CA GLU A 186 40.30 24.59 -0.60
C GLU A 186 40.52 23.95 -1.98
N GLY A 187 41.25 22.83 -2.01
CA GLY A 187 41.60 22.11 -3.24
C GLY A 187 42.59 22.82 -4.18
N LEU A 188 43.03 24.05 -3.90
CA LEU A 188 43.97 24.74 -4.79
C LEU A 188 45.33 24.01 -4.82
N LYS A 189 45.87 23.74 -6.02
CA LYS A 189 47.22 23.18 -6.21
C LYS A 189 48.21 24.20 -6.78
N SER A 190 47.79 25.02 -7.74
CA SER A 190 48.61 26.12 -8.26
C SER A 190 47.78 27.19 -8.98
N LEU A 191 48.34 28.39 -9.09
CA LEU A 191 47.80 29.54 -9.83
C LEU A 191 48.85 30.07 -10.78
N VAL A 192 48.47 30.41 -12.00
CA VAL A 192 49.32 31.20 -12.90
C VAL A 192 48.78 32.61 -12.93
N LEU A 193 49.60 33.58 -12.51
CA LEU A 193 49.20 34.98 -12.50
C LEU A 193 49.02 35.52 -13.93
N ALA A 194 48.10 36.48 -14.10
CA ALA A 194 47.98 37.22 -15.35
C ALA A 194 49.21 38.10 -15.63
N GLU A 195 49.49 38.36 -16.91
CA GLU A 195 50.71 39.05 -17.38
C GLU A 195 50.94 40.43 -16.71
N ASN A 196 49.87 41.12 -16.32
CA ASN A 196 49.93 42.47 -15.72
C ASN A 196 49.86 42.49 -14.19
N SER A 197 49.92 41.34 -13.52
CA SER A 197 49.86 41.27 -12.05
C SER A 197 51.14 41.80 -11.41
N ALA A 198 50.99 42.67 -10.39
CA ALA A 198 52.11 43.33 -9.74
C ALA A 198 51.85 43.70 -8.27
N ILE A 199 52.95 43.88 -7.54
CA ILE A 199 52.92 44.44 -6.18
C ILE A 199 53.55 45.83 -6.21
N THR A 200 52.85 46.81 -5.65
CA THR A 200 53.35 48.18 -5.52
C THR A 200 53.66 48.49 -4.06
N LEU A 201 54.88 48.97 -3.84
CA LEU A 201 55.40 49.40 -2.55
C LEU A 201 55.53 50.94 -2.60
N THR A 202 54.96 51.65 -1.64
CA THR A 202 55.16 53.09 -1.51
C THR A 202 55.95 53.38 -0.25
N ILE A 203 57.05 54.11 -0.39
CA ILE A 203 57.92 54.55 0.70
C ILE A 203 57.92 56.07 0.75
N GLY A 204 57.30 56.61 1.79
CA GLY A 204 57.35 58.03 2.14
C GLY A 204 58.40 58.32 3.21
N SER A 205 58.86 59.57 3.28
CA SER A 205 59.60 60.07 4.44
C SER A 205 58.61 60.59 5.49
N THR A 206 58.93 60.46 6.78
CA THR A 206 58.20 61.16 7.84
C THR A 206 58.51 62.66 7.86
N LEU A 207 59.64 63.07 7.27
CA LEU A 207 60.08 64.46 7.15
C LEU A 207 59.55 65.05 5.82
N GLU A 208 58.68 66.05 5.89
CA GLU A 208 58.01 66.63 4.71
C GLU A 208 58.84 67.72 4.00
N SER A 209 59.86 68.29 4.68
CA SER A 209 60.78 69.30 4.12
C SER A 209 62.21 68.76 4.01
N SER A 210 62.81 69.00 2.84
CA SER A 210 64.20 68.70 2.45
C SER A 210 64.53 67.25 2.04
N GLY A 211 65.63 67.13 1.29
CA GLY A 211 65.98 66.04 0.38
C GLY A 211 66.33 64.70 1.02
N VAL A 212 65.77 64.37 2.18
CA VAL A 212 65.85 63.05 2.80
C VAL A 212 64.84 62.11 2.16
N GLY A 213 65.33 61.02 1.57
CA GLY A 213 64.52 59.96 0.96
C GLY A 213 64.93 58.58 1.46
N PHE A 214 64.17 57.57 1.09
CA PHE A 214 64.45 56.19 1.47
C PHE A 214 64.46 55.29 0.23
N VAL A 215 65.50 54.48 0.12
CA VAL A 215 65.65 53.49 -0.96
C VAL A 215 65.40 52.10 -0.39
N PRO A 216 64.51 51.29 -0.97
CA PRO A 216 64.23 49.94 -0.52
C PRO A 216 65.39 48.99 -0.84
N ASP A 217 65.66 48.11 0.12
CA ASP A 217 66.27 46.80 -0.07
C ASP A 217 65.25 45.73 0.37
N ILE A 218 64.02 45.86 -0.14
CA ILE A 218 62.90 44.96 0.12
C ILE A 218 62.78 43.97 -1.03
N LYS A 219 62.54 42.71 -0.69
CA LYS A 219 62.30 41.63 -1.65
C LYS A 219 60.99 40.93 -1.31
N LEU A 220 60.30 40.50 -2.36
CA LEU A 220 59.23 39.53 -2.24
C LEU A 220 59.81 38.14 -2.47
N VAL A 221 59.69 37.25 -1.49
CA VAL A 221 60.03 35.84 -1.62
C VAL A 221 58.75 35.09 -1.94
N LEU A 222 58.71 34.43 -3.10
CA LEU A 222 57.60 33.58 -3.50
C LEU A 222 57.66 32.23 -2.76
N THR A 223 56.57 31.48 -2.81
CA THR A 223 56.41 30.18 -2.13
C THR A 223 57.49 29.16 -2.52
N ASP A 224 58.01 29.24 -3.75
CA ASP A 224 59.09 28.39 -4.28
C ASP A 224 60.50 28.85 -3.86
N GLY A 225 60.60 29.93 -3.08
CA GLY A 225 61.85 30.55 -2.65
C GLY A 225 62.42 31.58 -3.64
N THR A 226 61.75 31.83 -4.77
CA THR A 226 62.19 32.82 -5.76
C THR A 226 62.08 34.23 -5.19
N GLU A 227 63.17 35.00 -5.26
CA GLU A 227 63.18 36.40 -4.84
C GLU A 227 62.85 37.34 -6.02
N VAL A 228 61.86 38.21 -5.83
CA VAL A 228 61.46 39.26 -6.76
C VAL A 228 61.84 40.62 -6.18
N SER A 229 62.63 41.38 -6.94
CA SER A 229 63.08 42.72 -6.56
C SER A 229 62.10 43.79 -7.05
N PHE A 230 61.92 44.82 -6.22
CA PHE A 230 61.11 45.99 -6.58
C PHE A 230 61.93 46.98 -7.43
N LYS A 231 61.30 47.51 -8.49
CA LYS A 231 61.89 48.51 -9.40
C LYS A 231 61.28 49.88 -9.15
N ASP A 232 62.11 50.91 -9.01
CA ASP A 232 61.69 52.30 -8.81
C ASP A 232 60.81 52.80 -9.96
N GLN A 233 59.68 53.43 -9.61
CA GLN A 233 58.72 54.06 -10.52
C GLN A 233 58.71 55.60 -10.37
N GLY A 234 59.51 56.15 -9.46
CA GLY A 234 59.52 57.57 -9.10
C GLY A 234 58.57 57.91 -7.95
N ASN A 235 58.79 59.08 -7.33
CA ASN A 235 57.99 59.62 -6.22
C ASN A 235 57.81 58.65 -5.03
N GLY A 236 58.82 57.83 -4.73
CA GLY A 236 58.79 56.87 -3.63
C GLY A 236 57.94 55.62 -3.91
N SER A 237 57.46 55.41 -5.14
CA SER A 237 56.73 54.21 -5.56
C SER A 237 57.67 53.20 -6.22
N TYR A 238 57.53 51.93 -5.86
CA TYR A 238 58.33 50.83 -6.39
C TYR A 238 57.41 49.67 -6.78
N LYS A 239 57.71 49.01 -7.90
CA LYS A 239 56.86 47.96 -8.48
C LYS A 239 57.63 46.65 -8.65
N ALA A 240 57.05 45.56 -8.18
CA ALA A 240 57.50 44.20 -8.49
C ALA A 240 56.52 43.58 -9.48
N ASP A 241 56.96 43.40 -10.74
CA ASP A 241 56.19 42.68 -11.76
C ASP A 241 56.25 41.18 -11.47
N LEU A 242 55.07 40.57 -11.32
CA LEU A 242 54.97 39.13 -11.07
C LEU A 242 54.80 38.35 -12.38
N GLY A 243 54.20 38.94 -13.41
CA GLY A 243 54.07 38.33 -14.75
C GLY A 243 53.33 36.98 -14.74
N LEU A 244 53.59 36.13 -15.74
CA LEU A 244 53.02 34.77 -15.87
C LEU A 244 53.67 33.73 -14.93
N LYS A 245 54.02 34.13 -13.71
CA LYS A 245 54.60 33.20 -12.75
C LYS A 245 53.53 32.27 -12.20
N GLU A 246 53.91 31.00 -12.08
CA GLU A 246 53.15 30.01 -11.33
C GLU A 246 53.44 30.17 -9.85
N ILE A 247 52.39 30.12 -9.04
CA ILE A 247 52.46 30.20 -7.58
C ILE A 247 51.70 29.01 -7.00
N THR A 248 52.34 28.28 -6.10
CA THR A 248 51.70 27.23 -5.31
C THR A 248 51.13 27.80 -4.01
N PRO A 249 50.09 27.17 -3.42
CA PRO A 249 49.57 27.53 -2.11
C PRO A 249 50.68 27.62 -1.07
N GLY A 250 50.56 28.61 -0.19
CA GLY A 250 51.53 28.90 0.86
C GLY A 250 51.78 30.39 1.05
N GLU A 251 52.91 30.68 1.69
CA GLU A 251 53.25 32.00 2.18
C GLU A 251 54.21 32.73 1.23
N MET A 252 53.78 33.85 0.65
CA MET A 252 54.72 34.80 0.06
C MET A 252 55.19 35.78 1.13
N VAL A 253 56.50 36.02 1.23
CA VAL A 253 57.07 36.82 2.32
C VAL A 253 57.72 38.09 1.77
N LEU A 254 57.25 39.26 2.23
CA LEU A 254 57.93 40.53 2.09
C LEU A 254 58.94 40.68 3.22
N LYS A 255 60.22 40.80 2.87
CA LYS A 255 61.31 40.97 3.85
C LYS A 255 62.39 41.91 3.32
N GLY A 256 63.21 42.42 4.23
CA GLY A 256 64.31 43.31 3.90
C GLY A 256 64.27 44.58 4.73
N GLY A 257 64.60 45.72 4.11
CA GLY A 257 64.65 46.99 4.82
C GLY A 257 64.70 48.21 3.91
N VAL A 258 64.87 49.37 4.51
CA VAL A 258 65.02 50.65 3.80
C VAL A 258 66.31 51.33 4.23
N ARG A 259 66.98 52.01 3.30
CA ARG A 259 68.16 52.81 3.60
C ARG A 259 67.84 54.30 3.46
N PRO A 260 68.09 55.12 4.48
CA PRO A 260 67.97 56.57 4.35
C PRO A 260 69.00 57.10 3.35
N THR A 261 68.63 58.16 2.66
CA THR A 261 69.44 58.86 1.66
C THR A 261 69.18 60.36 1.76
N GLY A 262 70.15 61.16 1.29
CA GLY A 262 70.02 62.62 1.32
C GLY A 262 70.47 63.25 2.63
N THR A 263 70.09 64.50 2.84
CA THR A 263 70.54 65.31 3.98
C THR A 263 69.44 66.24 4.47
N VAL A 264 69.38 66.44 5.78
CA VAL A 264 68.61 67.53 6.40
C VAL A 264 69.33 68.87 6.23
N ALA A 265 68.57 69.94 6.12
CA ALA A 265 69.04 71.31 6.02
C ALA A 265 68.68 72.11 7.28
N GLU A 266 69.38 73.24 7.47
CA GLU A 266 69.01 74.21 8.50
C GLU A 266 67.59 74.73 8.27
N GLY A 267 66.77 74.73 9.32
CA GLY A 267 65.36 75.12 9.27
C GLY A 267 64.36 73.98 9.09
N ASP A 268 64.82 72.74 8.87
CA ASP A 268 63.91 71.58 8.85
C ASP A 268 63.35 71.26 10.24
N GLU A 269 62.08 70.87 10.28
CA GLU A 269 61.40 70.42 11.50
C GLU A 269 61.40 68.90 11.58
N ILE A 270 62.11 68.34 12.54
CA ILE A 270 62.12 66.89 12.75
C ILE A 270 60.76 66.44 13.31
N PRO A 271 60.12 65.41 12.73
CA PRO A 271 58.84 64.91 13.20
C PRO A 271 58.89 64.47 14.67
N ALA A 272 57.76 64.49 15.35
CA ALA A 272 57.64 64.13 16.76
C ALA A 272 58.06 62.67 17.10
N GLY A 273 58.19 61.80 16.09
CA GLY A 273 58.71 60.42 16.21
C GLY A 273 60.09 60.21 15.60
N GLY A 274 60.84 61.28 15.31
CA GLY A 274 62.11 61.20 14.58
C GLY A 274 61.96 61.07 13.07
N ILE A 275 63.10 60.92 12.37
CA ILE A 275 63.14 60.72 10.93
C ILE A 275 62.94 59.24 10.64
N GLY A 276 62.04 58.89 9.73
CA GLY A 276 61.75 57.51 9.40
C GLY A 276 61.10 57.35 8.04
N ALA A 277 60.98 56.11 7.60
CA ALA A 277 60.31 55.73 6.37
C ALA A 277 58.90 55.24 6.69
N LYS A 278 57.89 55.75 6.00
CA LYS A 278 56.53 55.20 5.97
C LYS A 278 56.42 54.23 4.81
N VAL A 279 56.36 52.94 5.11
CA VAL A 279 56.26 51.87 4.11
C VAL A 279 54.83 51.38 4.05
N SER A 280 54.20 51.49 2.89
CA SER A 280 52.88 50.93 2.62
C SER A 280 52.93 50.02 1.39
N VAL A 281 52.16 48.94 1.41
CA VAL A 281 52.12 47.94 0.33
C VAL A 281 50.71 47.86 -0.19
N LYS A 282 50.57 47.93 -1.52
CA LYS A 282 49.33 47.68 -2.24
C LYS A 282 49.59 46.56 -3.24
N VAL A 283 48.80 45.50 -3.18
CA VAL A 283 48.82 44.45 -4.20
C VAL A 283 47.69 44.66 -5.19
N GLU A 284 48.03 44.60 -6.47
CA GLU A 284 47.08 44.70 -7.57
C GLU A 284 47.27 43.50 -8.50
N LEU A 285 46.35 42.55 -8.42
CA LEU A 285 46.31 41.43 -9.35
C LEU A 285 45.42 41.78 -10.54
N ALA A 286 45.92 41.49 -11.74
CA ALA A 286 45.15 41.64 -12.97
C ALA A 286 44.23 40.43 -13.25
N GLY A 287 44.14 39.48 -12.31
CA GLY A 287 43.47 38.18 -12.45
C GLY A 287 44.46 37.01 -12.53
N PHE A 288 43.93 35.81 -12.80
CA PHE A 288 44.73 34.61 -13.01
C PHE A 288 44.61 34.12 -14.45
N ALA A 289 45.75 33.85 -15.08
CA ALA A 289 45.79 33.24 -16.40
C ALA A 289 45.21 31.82 -16.37
N SER A 290 45.48 31.07 -15.29
CA SER A 290 44.82 29.79 -14.99
C SER A 290 44.91 29.43 -13.51
N ALA A 291 44.03 28.54 -13.07
CA ALA A 291 44.10 27.90 -11.76
C ALA A 291 44.01 26.38 -11.92
N THR A 292 44.81 25.67 -11.12
CA THR A 292 44.78 24.21 -11.00
C THR A 292 44.18 23.86 -9.65
N VAL A 293 43.03 23.18 -9.65
CA VAL A 293 42.31 22.77 -8.44
C VAL A 293 42.09 21.26 -8.45
N GLU A 294 42.12 20.67 -7.27
CA GLU A 294 41.73 19.29 -7.00
C GLU A 294 40.21 19.18 -7.02
N LEU A 295 39.68 18.19 -7.73
CA LEU A 295 38.26 17.88 -7.69
C LEU A 295 37.92 17.16 -6.38
N PRO A 296 36.67 17.31 -5.88
CA PRO A 296 36.22 16.56 -4.71
C PRO A 296 36.50 15.05 -4.84
N GLU A 297 36.90 14.41 -3.74
CA GLU A 297 37.11 12.95 -3.73
C GLU A 297 35.85 12.21 -4.17
N GLY A 298 36.00 11.26 -5.09
CA GLY A 298 34.87 10.48 -5.62
C GLY A 298 34.12 11.13 -6.79
N THR A 299 34.59 12.26 -7.33
CA THR A 299 34.07 12.82 -8.58
C THR A 299 34.20 11.78 -9.70
N ASN A 300 33.07 11.29 -10.20
CA ASN A 300 33.03 10.35 -11.33
C ASN A 300 32.52 11.08 -12.57
N LEU A 301 33.37 11.17 -13.59
CA LEU A 301 33.06 11.82 -14.85
C LEU A 301 32.47 10.84 -15.89
N ASP A 302 32.48 9.55 -15.58
CA ASP A 302 31.95 8.49 -16.43
C ASP A 302 30.73 7.82 -15.77
N VAL A 303 29.59 7.92 -16.45
CA VAL A 303 28.33 7.32 -16.04
C VAL A 303 28.08 6.10 -16.90
N ASN A 304 28.13 4.93 -16.28
CA ASN A 304 27.72 3.67 -16.90
C ASN A 304 26.41 3.22 -16.25
N TYR A 305 25.35 3.17 -17.04
CA TYR A 305 24.03 2.77 -16.61
C TYR A 305 23.59 1.50 -17.33
N THR A 306 23.15 0.51 -16.55
CA THR A 306 22.55 -0.72 -17.08
C THR A 306 21.36 -1.11 -16.24
N GLN A 307 20.24 -1.42 -16.88
CA GLN A 307 19.11 -2.07 -16.22
C GLN A 307 18.43 -3.10 -17.12
N ASN A 308 17.78 -4.09 -16.51
CA ASN A 308 16.90 -4.96 -17.25
C ASN A 308 15.58 -4.25 -17.54
N TRP A 309 14.91 -4.66 -18.62
CA TRP A 309 13.51 -4.32 -18.85
C TRP A 309 12.63 -4.86 -17.71
N PRO A 310 11.48 -4.24 -17.42
CA PRO A 310 10.49 -4.77 -16.46
C PRO A 310 10.18 -6.25 -16.71
N GLU A 311 9.94 -7.02 -15.66
CA GLU A 311 9.75 -8.48 -15.78
C GLU A 311 8.55 -8.83 -16.67
N GLU A 312 7.47 -8.06 -16.54
CA GLU A 312 6.26 -8.13 -17.34
C GLU A 312 6.57 -7.89 -18.83
N ALA A 313 7.38 -6.86 -19.13
CA ALA A 313 7.83 -6.57 -20.48
C ALA A 313 8.67 -7.72 -21.05
N ARG A 314 9.56 -8.31 -20.25
CA ARG A 314 10.42 -9.42 -20.70
C ARG A 314 9.61 -10.70 -20.96
N GLY A 315 8.57 -10.93 -20.17
CA GLY A 315 7.65 -12.06 -20.30
C GLY A 315 6.71 -11.94 -21.50
N LEU A 316 6.18 -10.73 -21.76
CA LEU A 316 5.14 -10.50 -22.78
C LEU A 316 5.70 -10.03 -24.13
N ILE A 317 6.71 -9.15 -24.12
CA ILE A 317 7.20 -8.46 -25.32
C ILE A 317 8.40 -9.19 -25.91
N SER A 318 8.24 -9.74 -27.11
CA SER A 318 9.36 -10.34 -27.85
C SER A 318 10.22 -9.30 -28.57
N GLN A 319 9.61 -8.24 -29.09
CA GLN A 319 10.31 -7.18 -29.84
C GLN A 319 9.66 -5.81 -29.64
N VAL A 320 10.46 -4.75 -29.67
CA VAL A 320 10.00 -3.36 -29.75
C VAL A 320 10.64 -2.70 -30.95
N ASP A 321 9.83 -2.13 -31.83
CA ASP A 321 10.28 -1.37 -33.00
C ASP A 321 10.39 0.11 -32.63
N PHE A 322 11.61 0.64 -32.62
CA PHE A 322 11.87 2.07 -32.42
C PHE A 322 12.04 2.78 -33.76
N GLU A 323 11.33 3.90 -33.95
CA GLU A 323 11.63 4.83 -35.06
C GLU A 323 12.88 5.64 -34.74
N LYS A 324 12.99 6.10 -33.48
CA LYS A 324 14.12 6.90 -33.02
C LYS A 324 14.24 6.87 -31.50
N VAL A 325 15.46 6.92 -30.98
CA VAL A 325 15.72 7.26 -29.59
C VAL A 325 16.67 8.45 -29.54
N THR A 326 16.36 9.42 -28.69
CA THR A 326 17.17 10.62 -28.49
C THR A 326 17.52 10.82 -27.03
N ALA A 327 18.80 11.04 -26.76
CA ALA A 327 19.30 11.53 -25.48
C ALA A 327 19.64 13.02 -25.58
N THR A 328 18.97 13.84 -24.79
CA THR A 328 19.17 15.29 -24.73
C THR A 328 19.92 15.64 -23.46
N VAL A 329 21.15 16.10 -23.58
CA VAL A 329 21.97 16.53 -22.44
C VAL A 329 21.82 18.04 -22.28
N LYS A 330 21.33 18.46 -21.11
CA LYS A 330 21.19 19.86 -20.71
C LYS A 330 22.24 20.16 -19.66
N LEU A 331 22.98 21.24 -19.85
CA LEU A 331 24.10 21.61 -18.99
C LEU A 331 23.96 23.05 -18.52
N ASN A 332 24.38 23.30 -17.30
CA ASN A 332 24.41 24.61 -16.67
C ASN A 332 25.72 24.80 -15.88
N GLY A 333 26.17 26.03 -15.76
CA GLY A 333 27.45 26.35 -15.11
C GLY A 333 27.96 27.72 -15.52
N ASN A 334 29.21 28.05 -15.20
CA ASN A 334 29.75 29.40 -15.42
C ASN A 334 31.24 29.40 -15.80
N LEU A 335 31.70 28.37 -16.52
CA LEU A 335 33.10 28.25 -16.94
C LEU A 335 33.53 29.42 -17.85
N PRO A 336 34.70 30.04 -17.62
CA PRO A 336 35.17 31.15 -18.46
C PRO A 336 35.45 30.74 -19.91
N THR A 337 35.48 31.74 -20.80
CA THR A 337 35.83 31.52 -22.21
C THR A 337 37.20 30.86 -22.36
N GLY A 338 37.28 29.83 -23.21
CA GLY A 338 38.49 29.02 -23.42
C GLY A 338 38.50 27.69 -22.66
N ASN A 339 37.43 27.39 -21.92
CA ASN A 339 37.24 26.15 -21.15
C ASN A 339 36.00 25.39 -21.63
N GLU A 340 36.06 24.88 -22.87
CA GLU A 340 35.00 24.02 -23.41
C GLU A 340 35.11 22.61 -22.81
N LEU A 341 33.96 21.99 -22.54
CA LEU A 341 33.90 20.59 -22.12
C LEU A 341 33.47 19.70 -23.28
N GLY A 342 33.82 18.41 -23.20
CA GLY A 342 33.30 17.37 -24.08
C GLY A 342 32.29 16.49 -23.36
N ILE A 343 31.19 16.15 -24.03
CA ILE A 343 30.29 15.08 -23.61
C ILE A 343 30.34 13.97 -24.66
N THR A 344 30.72 12.78 -24.23
CA THR A 344 30.62 11.54 -25.03
C THR A 344 29.40 10.76 -24.57
N MET A 345 28.64 10.20 -25.51
CA MET A 345 27.45 9.40 -25.23
C MET A 345 27.37 8.21 -26.19
N GLU A 346 26.97 7.04 -25.68
CA GLU A 346 26.61 5.87 -26.47
C GLU A 346 25.54 4.99 -25.80
N SER A 347 24.87 4.16 -26.60
CA SER A 347 23.97 3.11 -26.15
C SER A 347 23.91 2.01 -27.20
N ASN A 348 24.23 0.78 -26.82
CA ASN A 348 24.14 -0.36 -27.72
C ASN A 348 22.69 -0.77 -27.97
N THR A 349 21.89 -0.84 -26.90
CA THR A 349 20.48 -1.24 -26.97
C THR A 349 19.64 -0.25 -27.77
N PHE A 350 19.90 1.05 -27.61
CA PHE A 350 19.19 2.08 -28.35
C PHE A 350 19.91 2.55 -29.62
N ASN A 351 20.96 1.82 -30.04
CA ASN A 351 21.70 2.06 -31.28
C ASN A 351 22.18 3.54 -31.42
N ILE A 352 22.54 4.17 -30.29
CA ILE A 352 23.15 5.50 -30.24
C ILE A 352 24.66 5.31 -30.38
N PRO A 353 25.27 5.73 -31.49
CA PRO A 353 26.70 5.55 -31.70
C PRO A 353 27.52 6.46 -30.79
N GLU A 354 28.68 5.97 -30.37
CA GLU A 354 29.69 6.79 -29.69
C GLU A 354 29.96 8.06 -30.49
N SER A 355 29.70 9.20 -29.85
CA SER A 355 30.02 10.51 -30.41
C SER A 355 30.30 11.49 -29.29
N THR A 356 31.27 12.36 -29.53
CA THR A 356 31.65 13.44 -28.62
C THR A 356 31.18 14.77 -29.18
N LYS A 357 30.53 15.58 -28.33
CA LYS A 357 30.17 16.96 -28.64
C LYS A 357 30.80 17.90 -27.64
N THR A 358 31.34 19.01 -28.13
CA THR A 358 31.94 20.04 -27.27
C THR A 358 31.02 21.25 -27.14
N THR A 359 31.02 21.87 -25.96
CA THR A 359 30.27 23.11 -25.73
C THR A 359 30.97 23.98 -24.69
N ALA A 360 30.78 25.29 -24.81
CA ALA A 360 31.05 26.24 -23.74
C ALA A 360 29.82 26.33 -22.82
N ILE A 361 30.04 26.58 -21.52
CA ILE A 361 28.96 26.77 -20.55
C ILE A 361 29.19 28.09 -19.81
N ASN A 362 28.28 29.03 -20.00
CA ASN A 362 28.17 30.25 -19.21
C ASN A 362 26.69 30.61 -19.05
N GLY A 363 26.09 30.11 -17.98
CA GLY A 363 24.66 29.91 -17.81
C GLY A 363 24.19 28.58 -18.42
N GLU A 364 22.95 28.57 -18.88
CA GLU A 364 22.33 27.41 -19.54
C GLU A 364 22.87 27.26 -20.97
N ALA A 365 23.49 26.11 -21.26
CA ALA A 365 24.03 25.82 -22.58
C ALA A 365 22.93 25.30 -23.53
N ALA A 366 23.18 25.42 -24.84
CA ALA A 366 22.32 24.81 -25.85
C ALA A 366 22.28 23.28 -25.65
N PRO A 367 21.11 22.63 -25.70
CA PRO A 367 21.00 21.19 -25.49
C PRO A 367 21.83 20.39 -26.49
N LEU A 368 22.56 19.39 -26.02
CA LEU A 368 23.32 18.47 -26.85
C LEU A 368 22.46 17.23 -27.15
N LEU A 369 22.17 17.01 -28.44
CA LEU A 369 21.30 15.92 -28.89
C LEU A 369 22.12 14.73 -29.38
N PHE A 370 21.93 13.54 -28.82
CA PHE A 370 22.50 12.28 -29.28
C PHE A 370 21.37 11.38 -29.78
N GLU A 371 21.52 10.81 -30.97
CA GLU A 371 20.41 10.15 -31.67
C GLU A 371 20.80 8.75 -32.16
N SER A 372 19.82 7.85 -32.15
CA SER A 372 19.97 6.50 -32.68
C SER A 372 20.21 6.49 -34.20
N LYS A 373 20.89 5.45 -34.70
CA LYS A 373 21.07 5.23 -36.15
C LYS A 373 19.80 4.68 -36.81
N GLY A 374 18.90 5.59 -37.19
CA GLY A 374 17.65 5.26 -37.90
C GLY A 374 16.73 4.33 -37.09
N PRO A 375 15.71 3.74 -37.74
CA PRO A 375 14.82 2.77 -37.10
C PRO A 375 15.54 1.46 -36.77
N PHE A 376 15.20 0.86 -35.64
CA PHE A 376 15.83 -0.38 -35.16
C PHE A 376 14.86 -1.18 -34.27
N VAL A 377 15.25 -2.42 -33.96
CA VAL A 377 14.45 -3.35 -33.16
C VAL A 377 15.21 -3.75 -31.92
N VAL A 378 14.54 -3.75 -30.77
CA VAL A 378 15.08 -4.25 -29.50
C VAL A 378 14.36 -5.53 -29.10
N VAL A 379 15.12 -6.47 -28.53
CA VAL A 379 14.60 -7.73 -27.95
C VAL A 379 14.76 -7.66 -26.42
N PRO A 380 13.72 -7.28 -25.66
CA PRO A 380 13.84 -6.98 -24.22
C PRO A 380 14.48 -8.08 -23.37
N VAL A 381 14.25 -9.35 -23.71
CA VAL A 381 14.77 -10.49 -22.93
C VAL A 381 16.29 -10.63 -23.00
N ASN A 382 16.91 -10.17 -24.09
CA ASN A 382 18.34 -10.35 -24.39
C ASN A 382 19.14 -9.03 -24.46
N SER A 383 18.48 -7.88 -24.32
CA SER A 383 19.09 -6.55 -24.50
C SER A 383 18.77 -5.67 -23.30
N PRO A 384 19.54 -5.76 -22.20
CA PRO A 384 19.43 -4.84 -21.07
C PRO A 384 19.63 -3.41 -21.54
N ILE A 385 18.82 -2.49 -21.04
CA ILE A 385 18.92 -1.07 -21.33
C ILE A 385 20.28 -0.57 -20.85
N ASP A 386 21.05 0.04 -21.75
CA ASP A 386 22.38 0.56 -21.47
C ASP A 386 22.54 2.00 -21.98
N PHE A 387 23.19 2.83 -21.16
CA PHE A 387 23.72 4.13 -21.57
C PHE A 387 25.10 4.33 -20.96
N MET A 388 26.03 4.84 -21.77
CA MET A 388 27.34 5.28 -21.31
C MET A 388 27.52 6.75 -21.66
N MET A 389 27.87 7.54 -20.66
CA MET A 389 28.16 8.96 -20.81
C MET A 389 29.50 9.28 -20.16
N GLY A 390 30.36 10.01 -20.86
CA GLY A 390 31.63 10.50 -20.34
C GLY A 390 31.72 12.02 -20.43
N ILE A 391 32.22 12.66 -19.38
CA ILE A 391 32.45 14.10 -19.32
C ILE A 391 33.95 14.38 -19.38
N THR A 392 34.38 15.02 -20.44
CA THR A 392 35.75 15.50 -20.56
C THR A 392 35.82 16.95 -20.11
N LEU A 393 36.34 17.17 -18.90
CA LEU A 393 36.58 18.51 -18.35
C LEU A 393 37.83 19.17 -18.96
N PRO A 394 37.83 20.50 -19.13
CA PRO A 394 38.95 21.22 -19.71
C PRO A 394 40.20 21.14 -18.82
N GLY A 395 41.33 20.69 -19.38
CA GLY A 395 42.59 20.63 -18.64
C GLY A 395 42.59 19.64 -17.47
N TYR A 396 41.69 18.64 -17.50
CA TYR A 396 41.62 17.58 -16.50
C TYR A 396 42.83 16.63 -16.59
N ASN A 397 43.39 16.30 -15.43
CA ASN A 397 44.45 15.32 -15.25
C ASN A 397 43.95 14.25 -14.27
N GLU A 398 43.66 13.08 -14.82
CA GLU A 398 43.15 11.92 -14.10
C GLU A 398 44.12 11.41 -13.02
N ALA A 399 45.43 11.41 -13.29
CA ALA A 399 46.43 10.86 -12.37
C ALA A 399 46.51 11.63 -11.04
N ASP A 400 46.25 12.93 -11.11
CA ASP A 400 46.32 13.83 -9.97
C ASP A 400 44.91 14.27 -9.48
N ASN A 401 43.84 13.81 -10.14
CA ASN A 401 42.46 14.27 -9.95
C ASN A 401 42.31 15.80 -9.90
N THR A 402 42.98 16.49 -10.83
CA THR A 402 42.99 17.96 -10.89
C THR A 402 42.45 18.49 -12.20
N ILE A 403 41.94 19.71 -12.18
CA ILE A 403 41.46 20.44 -13.35
C ILE A 403 42.18 21.78 -13.46
N THR A 404 42.62 22.12 -14.67
CA THR A 404 43.26 23.42 -14.98
C THR A 404 42.32 24.30 -15.80
N ILE A 405 41.82 25.38 -15.18
CA ILE A 405 40.85 26.29 -15.81
C ILE A 405 41.51 27.64 -16.09
N LYS A 406 41.29 28.15 -17.30
CA LYS A 406 41.87 29.40 -17.80
C LYS A 406 40.98 30.60 -17.53
N ASN A 407 41.58 31.78 -17.48
CA ASN A 407 40.90 33.08 -17.39
C ASN A 407 39.95 33.18 -16.19
N VAL A 408 40.44 32.80 -15.01
CA VAL A 408 39.65 32.83 -13.77
C VAL A 408 39.99 34.08 -12.95
N ASN A 409 39.00 34.59 -12.21
CA ASN A 409 39.22 35.72 -11.30
C ASN A 409 39.39 35.25 -9.85
N PRO A 410 40.14 36.01 -9.02
CA PRO A 410 40.21 35.76 -7.60
C PRO A 410 38.84 35.91 -6.92
N GLY A 411 38.51 34.98 -6.02
CA GLY A 411 37.25 34.98 -5.25
C GLY A 411 36.04 34.43 -6.01
N ASP A 412 36.15 34.16 -7.32
CA ASP A 412 35.04 33.62 -8.10
C ASP A 412 34.87 32.11 -7.86
N THR A 413 33.62 31.69 -7.72
CA THR A 413 33.19 30.29 -7.68
C THR A 413 32.72 29.85 -9.05
N TYR A 414 33.16 28.66 -9.47
CA TYR A 414 32.81 28.07 -10.74
C TYR A 414 32.10 26.72 -10.54
N SER A 415 31.06 26.47 -11.33
CA SER A 415 30.25 25.27 -11.23
C SER A 415 29.89 24.65 -12.58
N LEU A 416 29.60 23.34 -12.53
CA LEU A 416 29.04 22.52 -13.60
C LEU A 416 27.94 21.66 -13.01
N SER A 417 26.78 21.63 -13.67
CA SER A 417 25.67 20.73 -13.38
C SER A 417 24.90 20.43 -14.67
N GLY A 418 23.99 19.47 -14.61
CA GLY A 418 23.09 19.20 -15.72
C GLY A 418 22.22 17.97 -15.52
N ASN A 419 21.49 17.62 -16.56
CA ASN A 419 20.66 16.44 -16.59
C ASN A 419 20.57 15.85 -18.01
N VAL A 420 20.20 14.58 -18.09
CA VAL A 420 19.90 13.91 -19.36
C VAL A 420 18.40 13.66 -19.46
N GLU A 421 17.83 13.86 -20.65
CA GLU A 421 16.45 13.52 -20.97
C GLU A 421 16.44 12.52 -22.13
N ILE A 422 15.90 11.32 -21.88
CA ILE A 422 15.71 10.29 -22.90
C ILE A 422 14.29 10.38 -23.45
N ASN A 423 14.17 10.41 -24.77
CA ASN A 423 12.91 10.24 -25.48
C ASN A 423 13.03 9.04 -26.41
N ALA A 424 12.15 8.05 -26.22
CA ALA A 424 12.13 6.82 -26.96
C ALA A 424 10.86 6.74 -27.81
N ASP A 425 11.00 6.99 -29.11
CA ASP A 425 9.92 7.00 -30.08
C ASP A 425 9.76 5.60 -30.68
N TRP A 426 8.84 4.82 -30.11
CA TRP A 426 8.51 3.47 -30.54
C TRP A 426 7.21 3.44 -31.35
N LYS A 427 7.16 2.52 -32.32
CA LYS A 427 6.06 2.38 -33.28
C LYS A 427 5.21 1.15 -33.04
N ASN A 428 5.86 0.01 -32.86
CA ASN A 428 5.17 -1.26 -32.66
C ASN A 428 5.83 -2.07 -31.54
N VAL A 429 5.02 -2.94 -30.97
CA VAL A 429 5.43 -3.96 -30.03
C VAL A 429 4.99 -5.31 -30.56
N THR A 430 5.89 -6.28 -30.59
CA THR A 430 5.55 -7.67 -30.91
C THR A 430 5.36 -8.44 -29.61
N VAL A 431 4.16 -8.99 -29.42
CA VAL A 431 3.84 -9.92 -28.33
C VAL A 431 4.02 -11.34 -28.84
N SER A 432 4.76 -12.15 -28.09
CA SER A 432 4.86 -13.58 -28.35
C SER A 432 5.27 -14.33 -27.09
N PHE A 433 4.54 -15.39 -26.79
CA PHE A 433 4.85 -16.34 -25.72
C PHE A 433 5.67 -17.54 -26.22
N GLU A 434 5.86 -17.65 -27.54
CA GLU A 434 6.56 -18.76 -28.17
C GLU A 434 8.04 -18.79 -27.75
N GLY A 435 8.48 -19.91 -27.16
CA GLY A 435 9.85 -20.07 -26.64
C GLY A 435 10.13 -19.33 -25.32
N LYS A 436 9.18 -18.53 -24.80
CA LYS A 436 9.28 -17.82 -23.52
C LYS A 436 8.45 -18.46 -22.38
N GLY A 437 7.56 -19.40 -22.73
CA GLY A 437 6.60 -20.01 -21.81
C GLY A 437 5.23 -19.33 -21.92
N ASN A 438 4.16 -20.09 -21.74
CA ASN A 438 2.81 -19.52 -21.66
C ASN A 438 2.72 -18.68 -20.38
N TYR A 439 1.96 -17.57 -20.40
CA TYR A 439 1.58 -16.92 -19.16
C TYR A 439 0.60 -17.84 -18.43
N SER A 440 0.98 -18.39 -17.28
CA SER A 440 0.16 -19.36 -16.55
C SER A 440 0.18 -19.08 -15.06
N GLY A 441 -0.91 -19.40 -14.39
CA GLY A 441 -1.05 -19.26 -12.94
C GLY A 441 -2.19 -20.11 -12.41
N SER A 442 -2.46 -19.95 -11.12
CA SER A 442 -3.59 -20.57 -10.44
C SER A 442 -4.34 -19.53 -9.61
N PHE A 443 -5.60 -19.81 -9.33
CA PHE A 443 -6.42 -19.13 -8.34
C PHE A 443 -7.00 -20.16 -7.37
N PRO A 444 -6.78 -20.00 -6.06
CA PRO A 444 -5.87 -19.04 -5.42
C PRO A 444 -4.40 -19.24 -5.86
N LEU A 445 -3.49 -18.30 -5.55
CA LEU A 445 -2.12 -18.35 -6.04
C LEU A 445 -1.39 -19.63 -5.57
N GLU A 446 -0.34 -20.02 -6.28
CA GLU A 446 0.41 -21.22 -5.91
C GLU A 446 1.01 -21.06 -4.50
N GLY A 447 0.66 -21.97 -3.59
CA GLY A 447 1.04 -21.91 -2.18
C GLY A 447 -0.02 -21.34 -1.24
N GLU A 448 -1.09 -20.75 -1.77
CA GLU A 448 -2.26 -20.31 -0.99
C GLU A 448 -3.25 -21.44 -0.74
N GLU A 449 -4.08 -21.24 0.30
CA GLU A 449 -5.14 -22.18 0.66
C GLU A 449 -6.18 -22.23 -0.47
N PRO A 450 -6.64 -23.43 -0.87
CA PRO A 450 -7.71 -23.57 -1.85
C PRO A 450 -9.01 -22.88 -1.40
N ILE A 451 -9.92 -22.61 -2.34
CA ILE A 451 -11.26 -22.13 -1.98
C ILE A 451 -12.03 -23.29 -1.35
N ASP A 452 -12.35 -23.16 -0.06
CA ASP A 452 -13.27 -24.05 0.64
C ASP A 452 -14.70 -23.68 0.24
N LEU A 453 -15.42 -24.60 -0.41
CA LEU A 453 -16.83 -24.45 -0.76
C LEU A 453 -17.73 -25.39 0.06
N SER A 454 -17.16 -26.10 1.04
CA SER A 454 -17.90 -26.99 1.92
C SER A 454 -18.89 -26.21 2.79
N PHE A 455 -18.57 -24.96 3.14
CA PHE A 455 -19.42 -24.06 3.92
C PHE A 455 -20.83 -23.92 3.32
N ILE A 456 -20.95 -24.00 1.99
CA ILE A 456 -22.21 -23.85 1.25
C ILE A 456 -23.23 -24.90 1.70
N ASN A 457 -22.78 -26.12 2.03
CA ASN A 457 -23.64 -27.26 2.33
C ASN A 457 -23.27 -27.99 3.64
N GLU A 458 -22.36 -27.42 4.46
CA GLU A 458 -21.83 -28.04 5.68
C GLU A 458 -22.93 -28.30 6.73
N LYS A 459 -23.90 -27.37 6.83
CA LYS A 459 -24.99 -27.43 7.82
C LYS A 459 -26.23 -28.17 7.32
N ILE A 460 -26.22 -28.63 6.07
CA ILE A 460 -27.36 -29.34 5.47
C ILE A 460 -27.18 -30.83 5.73
N PRO A 461 -28.17 -31.53 6.31
CA PRO A 461 -28.08 -32.96 6.61
C PRO A 461 -27.81 -33.86 5.41
N GLU A 462 -27.24 -35.04 5.64
CA GLU A 462 -27.08 -36.06 4.59
C GLU A 462 -28.42 -36.40 3.93
N GLY A 463 -28.39 -36.60 2.61
CA GLY A 463 -29.56 -36.84 1.76
C GLY A 463 -30.34 -35.58 1.36
N ILE A 464 -29.97 -34.40 1.88
CA ILE A 464 -30.44 -33.12 1.36
C ILE A 464 -29.28 -32.46 0.62
N GLY A 465 -29.47 -32.19 -0.67
CA GLY A 465 -28.52 -31.41 -1.48
C GLY A 465 -29.11 -30.08 -1.87
N LEU A 466 -28.27 -29.18 -2.38
CA LEU A 466 -28.69 -27.99 -3.07
C LEU A 466 -29.24 -28.33 -4.46
N GLY A 467 -30.13 -27.47 -4.95
CA GLY A 467 -30.64 -27.46 -6.30
C GLY A 467 -29.58 -27.04 -7.32
N ASN A 468 -30.00 -26.72 -8.55
CA ASN A 468 -29.08 -26.35 -9.61
C ASN A 468 -28.27 -25.08 -9.25
N ILE A 469 -26.97 -25.24 -9.05
CA ILE A 469 -26.00 -24.16 -8.87
C ILE A 469 -25.32 -23.93 -10.22
N GLU A 470 -25.35 -22.67 -10.67
CA GLU A 470 -24.71 -22.26 -11.92
C GLU A 470 -23.34 -21.66 -11.58
N ALA A 471 -22.30 -22.10 -12.28
CA ALA A 471 -20.96 -21.55 -12.15
C ALA A 471 -20.39 -21.29 -13.54
N ASP A 472 -19.99 -20.05 -13.76
CA ASP A 472 -19.62 -19.54 -15.07
C ASP A 472 -18.29 -18.79 -14.97
N ILE A 473 -17.42 -19.02 -15.96
CA ILE A 473 -16.21 -18.22 -16.15
C ILE A 473 -16.48 -17.17 -17.21
N PHE A 474 -16.09 -15.95 -16.88
CA PHE A 474 -16.08 -14.80 -17.76
C PHE A 474 -14.63 -14.45 -18.02
N LEU A 475 -14.24 -14.46 -19.30
CA LEU A 475 -12.94 -14.03 -19.74
C LEU A 475 -13.13 -12.82 -20.62
N SER A 476 -12.73 -11.66 -20.14
CA SER A 476 -12.65 -10.47 -20.98
C SER A 476 -11.22 -10.25 -21.45
N SER A 477 -11.10 -9.78 -22.67
CA SER A 477 -9.83 -9.52 -23.30
C SER A 477 -9.98 -8.33 -24.25
N PRO A 478 -8.97 -7.45 -24.33
CA PRO A 478 -9.05 -6.32 -25.23
C PRO A 478 -9.06 -6.78 -26.69
N SER A 479 -9.80 -6.05 -27.53
CA SER A 479 -9.88 -6.38 -28.95
C SER A 479 -8.64 -5.84 -29.66
N PHE A 480 -7.76 -6.76 -30.03
CA PHE A 480 -6.53 -6.46 -30.75
C PHE A 480 -6.69 -6.48 -32.28
N GLY A 481 -7.92 -6.48 -32.81
CA GLY A 481 -8.22 -6.66 -34.24
C GLY A 481 -8.14 -8.12 -34.71
N GLU A 482 -8.28 -8.36 -36.03
CA GLU A 482 -8.30 -9.71 -36.62
C GLU A 482 -6.93 -10.42 -36.59
N ASP A 483 -5.85 -9.69 -36.36
CA ASP A 483 -4.47 -10.17 -36.49
C ASP A 483 -3.90 -10.81 -35.21
N ILE A 484 -4.58 -10.67 -34.06
CA ILE A 484 -4.10 -11.20 -32.78
C ILE A 484 -5.05 -12.26 -32.24
N LYS A 485 -4.53 -13.49 -32.11
CA LYS A 485 -5.25 -14.62 -31.55
C LYS A 485 -4.66 -14.97 -30.20
N LEU A 486 -5.28 -14.46 -29.15
CA LEU A 486 -5.03 -14.93 -27.79
C LEU A 486 -5.81 -16.24 -27.58
N GLU A 487 -5.09 -17.29 -27.22
CA GLU A 487 -5.64 -18.57 -26.84
C GLU A 487 -5.60 -18.70 -25.32
N PHE A 488 -6.79 -18.79 -24.74
CA PHE A 488 -6.96 -18.94 -23.30
C PHE A 488 -7.39 -20.35 -23.00
N ASN A 489 -6.71 -20.98 -22.04
CA ASN A 489 -7.05 -22.32 -21.59
C ASN A 489 -7.15 -22.32 -20.07
N ALA A 490 -8.20 -22.93 -19.53
CA ALA A 490 -8.36 -23.13 -18.11
C ALA A 490 -8.62 -24.60 -17.80
N TYR A 491 -8.17 -25.04 -16.64
CA TYR A 491 -8.65 -26.27 -16.03
C TYR A 491 -9.02 -26.02 -14.57
N ILE A 492 -10.08 -26.67 -14.12
CA ILE A 492 -10.58 -26.53 -12.76
C ILE A 492 -10.57 -27.90 -12.14
N LYS A 493 -9.83 -28.01 -11.05
CA LYS A 493 -9.80 -29.19 -10.22
C LYS A 493 -10.38 -28.84 -8.88
N ALA A 494 -11.14 -29.77 -8.33
CA ALA A 494 -11.54 -29.64 -6.97
C ALA A 494 -11.43 -30.94 -6.20
N ASN A 495 -10.73 -30.88 -5.06
CA ASN A 495 -10.16 -32.03 -4.39
C ASN A 495 -9.37 -32.90 -5.40
N GLU A 496 -9.87 -34.09 -5.72
CA GLU A 496 -9.32 -35.01 -6.72
C GLU A 496 -10.12 -35.06 -8.03
N GLU A 497 -11.25 -34.34 -8.13
CA GLU A 497 -12.19 -34.38 -9.25
C GLU A 497 -11.91 -33.25 -10.27
N GLU A 498 -12.01 -33.59 -11.55
CA GLU A 498 -11.84 -32.64 -12.66
C GLU A 498 -13.21 -32.06 -13.05
N ILE A 499 -13.40 -30.77 -12.78
CA ILE A 499 -14.66 -30.05 -12.99
C ILE A 499 -14.71 -29.48 -14.41
N LEU A 500 -13.61 -28.89 -14.87
CA LEU A 500 -13.48 -28.28 -16.18
C LEU A 500 -12.12 -28.62 -16.78
N GLY A 501 -12.09 -29.38 -17.89
CA GLY A 501 -10.83 -29.78 -18.53
C GLY A 501 -9.91 -30.60 -17.62
N THR A 502 -8.70 -30.88 -18.10
CA THR A 502 -7.65 -31.53 -17.31
C THR A 502 -6.34 -30.77 -17.49
N LYS A 503 -5.32 -31.02 -16.66
CA LYS A 503 -3.99 -30.41 -16.85
C LYS A 503 -3.36 -30.80 -18.20
N ALA A 504 -3.65 -32.01 -18.69
CA ALA A 504 -3.13 -32.49 -19.97
C ALA A 504 -3.94 -32.00 -21.18
N GLU A 505 -5.25 -31.80 -20.99
CA GLU A 505 -6.21 -31.33 -22.00
C GLU A 505 -7.06 -30.20 -21.37
N PRO A 506 -6.49 -28.99 -21.22
CA PRO A 506 -7.22 -27.88 -20.63
C PRO A 506 -8.31 -27.40 -21.58
N LYS A 507 -9.33 -26.74 -21.04
CA LYS A 507 -10.46 -26.28 -21.83
C LYS A 507 -10.20 -24.90 -22.41
N LYS A 508 -10.30 -24.79 -23.73
CA LYS A 508 -10.21 -23.50 -24.43
C LYS A 508 -11.39 -22.59 -24.08
N LEU A 509 -11.08 -21.35 -23.69
CA LEU A 509 -12.02 -20.29 -23.37
C LEU A 509 -12.11 -19.31 -24.54
N ASN A 510 -13.32 -18.88 -24.86
CA ASN A 510 -13.53 -17.78 -25.81
C ASN A 510 -13.79 -16.50 -25.02
N PRO A 511 -13.15 -15.37 -25.38
CA PRO A 511 -13.45 -14.10 -24.74
C PRO A 511 -14.94 -13.75 -24.82
N SER A 512 -15.45 -13.21 -23.71
CA SER A 512 -16.77 -12.62 -23.52
C SER A 512 -16.62 -11.17 -23.09
N THR A 513 -17.74 -10.48 -22.89
CA THR A 513 -17.75 -9.14 -22.28
C THR A 513 -17.42 -9.25 -20.79
N SER A 514 -16.67 -8.28 -20.25
CA SER A 514 -16.35 -8.21 -18.81
C SER A 514 -17.62 -8.17 -17.97
N LEU A 515 -17.56 -8.74 -16.76
CA LEU A 515 -18.60 -8.50 -15.77
C LEU A 515 -18.57 -7.04 -15.32
N THR A 516 -19.76 -6.46 -15.15
CA THR A 516 -19.90 -5.17 -14.48
C THR A 516 -20.34 -5.44 -13.05
N LEU A 517 -19.46 -5.21 -12.09
CA LEU A 517 -19.78 -5.37 -10.69
C LEU A 517 -20.77 -4.28 -10.23
N PRO A 518 -21.80 -4.64 -9.44
CA PRO A 518 -22.71 -3.66 -8.86
C PRO A 518 -22.03 -2.74 -7.85
N GLU A 519 -22.53 -1.50 -7.70
CA GLU A 519 -22.07 -0.56 -6.66
C GLU A 519 -22.65 -0.87 -5.27
N THR A 520 -23.64 -1.77 -5.19
CA THR A 520 -24.31 -2.16 -3.95
C THR A 520 -24.26 -3.67 -3.77
N ASN A 521 -24.67 -4.20 -2.61
CA ASN A 521 -24.67 -5.65 -2.38
C ASN A 521 -25.83 -6.40 -3.07
N ILE A 522 -26.50 -5.74 -4.03
CA ILE A 522 -27.56 -6.32 -4.86
C ILE A 522 -27.00 -6.42 -6.28
N TRP A 523 -27.08 -7.59 -6.88
CA TRP A 523 -26.68 -7.79 -8.27
C TRP A 523 -27.79 -7.32 -9.22
N ASP A 524 -27.69 -6.06 -9.65
CA ASP A 524 -28.64 -5.38 -10.53
C ASP A 524 -28.09 -5.10 -11.94
N THR A 525 -26.88 -5.56 -12.23
CA THR A 525 -26.23 -5.43 -13.54
C THR A 525 -26.58 -6.60 -14.46
N GLU A 526 -26.58 -6.34 -15.78
CA GLU A 526 -26.78 -7.37 -16.79
C GLU A 526 -25.60 -8.35 -16.78
N ILE A 527 -25.91 -9.65 -16.71
CA ILE A 527 -24.90 -10.71 -16.79
C ILE A 527 -24.71 -11.04 -18.28
N PRO A 528 -23.52 -10.80 -18.86
CA PRO A 528 -23.24 -11.10 -20.25
C PRO A 528 -23.22 -12.62 -20.50
N GLN A 529 -23.07 -13.03 -21.76
CA GLN A 529 -22.86 -14.44 -22.07
C GLN A 529 -21.50 -14.91 -21.53
N SER A 530 -21.48 -15.99 -20.76
CA SER A 530 -20.24 -16.54 -20.19
C SER A 530 -19.31 -17.11 -21.25
N SER A 531 -18.00 -17.08 -20.96
CA SER A 531 -16.98 -17.73 -21.79
C SER A 531 -17.11 -19.25 -21.74
N ILE A 532 -17.47 -19.78 -20.57
CA ILE A 532 -17.83 -21.18 -20.39
C ILE A 532 -18.68 -21.37 -19.13
N SER A 533 -19.62 -22.30 -19.19
CA SER A 533 -20.42 -22.76 -18.05
C SER A 533 -19.97 -24.14 -17.59
N MET A 534 -19.92 -24.36 -16.28
CA MET A 534 -19.56 -25.66 -15.68
C MET A 534 -20.74 -26.65 -15.64
N GLY A 535 -21.98 -26.16 -15.80
CA GLY A 535 -23.20 -26.98 -15.86
C GLY A 535 -23.48 -27.82 -14.61
N GLU A 536 -24.33 -28.84 -14.76
CA GLU A 536 -24.84 -29.68 -13.65
C GLU A 536 -23.74 -30.38 -12.82
N LYS A 537 -22.58 -30.67 -13.44
CA LYS A 537 -21.43 -31.27 -12.74
C LYS A 537 -20.96 -30.44 -11.55
N PHE A 538 -21.08 -29.12 -11.63
CA PHE A 538 -20.71 -28.24 -10.54
C PHE A 538 -21.65 -28.41 -9.34
N THR A 539 -22.95 -28.59 -9.59
CA THR A 539 -23.94 -28.86 -8.53
C THR A 539 -23.65 -30.17 -7.81
N ASP A 540 -23.39 -31.25 -8.55
CA ASP A 540 -23.03 -32.56 -7.98
C ASP A 540 -21.77 -32.45 -7.11
N PHE A 541 -20.80 -31.66 -7.56
CA PHE A 541 -19.57 -31.39 -6.84
C PHE A 541 -19.79 -30.61 -5.53
N ILE A 542 -20.55 -29.50 -5.54
CA ILE A 542 -20.88 -28.75 -4.32
C ILE A 542 -21.61 -29.63 -3.29
N ASN A 543 -22.50 -30.51 -3.76
CA ASN A 543 -23.22 -31.43 -2.90
C ASN A 543 -22.32 -32.49 -2.22
N LYS A 544 -21.10 -32.73 -2.73
CA LYS A 544 -20.07 -33.54 -2.06
C LYS A 544 -19.30 -32.79 -0.96
N ARG A 545 -19.65 -31.53 -0.68
CA ARG A 545 -19.03 -30.64 0.32
C ARG A 545 -17.52 -30.47 0.10
N PRO A 546 -17.13 -29.80 -0.98
CA PRO A 546 -15.74 -29.78 -1.37
C PRO A 546 -14.93 -28.72 -0.63
N GLU A 547 -13.81 -29.15 -0.05
CA GLU A 547 -12.95 -28.30 0.77
C GLU A 547 -11.84 -27.60 -0.04
N ALA A 548 -11.61 -28.00 -1.30
CA ALA A 548 -10.55 -27.42 -2.10
C ALA A 548 -10.93 -27.25 -3.58
N LEU A 549 -11.31 -26.05 -4.00
CA LEU A 549 -11.42 -25.66 -5.41
C LEU A 549 -10.17 -24.87 -5.84
N LYS A 550 -9.59 -25.23 -7.00
CA LYS A 550 -8.51 -24.51 -7.67
C LYS A 550 -8.81 -24.33 -9.16
N VAL A 551 -8.54 -23.13 -9.65
CA VAL A 551 -8.62 -22.78 -11.07
C VAL A 551 -7.20 -22.55 -11.57
N ASP A 552 -6.72 -23.39 -12.47
CA ASP A 552 -5.45 -23.18 -13.15
C ASP A 552 -5.71 -22.65 -14.56
N TYR A 553 -4.92 -21.69 -14.99
CA TYR A 553 -5.10 -21.03 -16.28
C TYR A 553 -3.78 -20.86 -17.01
N SER A 554 -3.89 -20.77 -18.34
CA SER A 554 -2.78 -20.42 -19.21
C SER A 554 -3.28 -19.56 -20.38
N LEU A 555 -2.47 -18.58 -20.74
CA LEU A 555 -2.62 -17.68 -21.85
C LEU A 555 -1.42 -17.89 -22.78
N SER A 556 -1.73 -18.12 -24.05
CA SER A 556 -0.77 -18.15 -25.14
C SER A 556 -1.24 -17.23 -26.25
N ALA A 557 -0.31 -16.68 -27.01
CA ALA A 557 -0.58 -15.88 -28.18
C ALA A 557 0.32 -16.34 -29.32
N ASP A 558 -0.26 -16.43 -30.51
CA ASP A 558 0.54 -16.40 -31.72
C ASP A 558 1.31 -15.07 -31.78
N SER A 559 2.52 -15.08 -32.32
CA SER A 559 3.32 -13.87 -32.48
C SER A 559 2.54 -12.79 -33.22
N ALA A 560 2.33 -11.64 -32.57
CA ALA A 560 1.50 -10.58 -33.12
C ALA A 560 2.13 -9.19 -32.92
N VAL A 561 2.01 -8.34 -33.94
CA VAL A 561 2.55 -6.98 -33.95
C VAL A 561 1.43 -6.00 -33.64
N ILE A 562 1.57 -5.23 -32.57
CA ILE A 562 0.62 -4.20 -32.14
C ILE A 562 1.26 -2.83 -32.37
N SER A 563 0.61 -1.94 -33.11
CA SER A 563 1.08 -0.57 -33.26
C SER A 563 0.72 0.30 -32.04
N ARG A 564 1.49 1.35 -31.81
CA ARG A 564 1.22 2.36 -30.78
C ARG A 564 -0.18 2.95 -30.92
N GLU A 565 -0.53 3.37 -32.14
CA GLU A 565 -1.85 3.91 -32.46
C GLU A 565 -2.98 2.92 -32.16
N ALA A 566 -2.77 1.63 -32.42
CA ALA A 566 -3.78 0.63 -32.08
C ALA A 566 -4.00 0.55 -30.57
N MET A 567 -2.93 0.57 -29.75
CA MET A 567 -3.04 0.53 -28.27
C MET A 567 -3.72 1.77 -27.70
N GLU A 568 -3.38 2.96 -28.20
CA GLU A 568 -3.98 4.23 -27.75
C GLU A 568 -5.50 4.30 -28.02
N ASN A 569 -6.01 3.51 -28.97
CA ASN A 569 -7.43 3.47 -29.34
C ASN A 569 -8.19 2.24 -28.76
N MET A 570 -7.57 1.42 -27.91
CA MET A 570 -8.25 0.27 -27.31
C MET A 570 -9.22 0.71 -26.21
N GLU A 571 -10.43 0.15 -26.20
CA GLU A 571 -11.44 0.42 -25.15
C GLU A 571 -11.05 -0.16 -23.77
N SER A 572 -10.22 -1.19 -23.77
CA SER A 572 -9.64 -1.82 -22.59
C SER A 572 -8.21 -2.21 -22.90
N THR A 573 -7.34 -2.23 -21.90
CA THR A 573 -5.97 -2.76 -21.99
C THR A 573 -5.77 -3.95 -21.06
N THR A 574 -6.82 -4.49 -20.46
CA THR A 574 -6.71 -5.51 -19.42
C THR A 574 -7.45 -6.77 -19.81
N VAL A 575 -6.81 -7.91 -19.61
CA VAL A 575 -7.45 -9.22 -19.63
C VAL A 575 -7.93 -9.54 -18.22
N LYS A 576 -9.19 -9.94 -18.07
CA LYS A 576 -9.74 -10.39 -16.79
C LYS A 576 -10.38 -11.75 -16.92
N MET A 577 -10.07 -12.64 -16.00
CA MET A 577 -10.80 -13.90 -15.79
C MET A 577 -11.53 -13.82 -14.46
N GLU A 578 -12.81 -14.13 -14.48
CA GLU A 578 -13.73 -13.96 -13.36
C GLU A 578 -14.58 -15.21 -13.25
N LEU A 579 -14.85 -15.66 -12.02
CA LEU A 579 -15.76 -16.77 -11.73
C LEU A 579 -16.98 -16.23 -10.99
N LEU A 580 -18.16 -16.51 -11.53
CA LEU A 580 -19.44 -16.17 -10.91
C LEU A 580 -20.18 -17.46 -10.56
N VAL A 581 -20.51 -17.62 -9.28
CA VAL A 581 -21.28 -18.75 -8.76
C VAL A 581 -22.64 -18.25 -8.30
N LYS A 582 -23.70 -18.71 -8.96
CA LYS A 582 -25.09 -18.38 -8.63
C LYS A 582 -25.71 -19.53 -7.83
N ILE A 583 -26.05 -19.22 -6.58
CA ILE A 583 -26.59 -20.16 -5.60
C ILE A 583 -28.05 -19.82 -5.32
N PRO A 584 -29.01 -20.50 -5.97
CA PRO A 584 -30.39 -20.46 -5.54
C PRO A 584 -30.58 -21.31 -4.27
N LEU A 585 -31.30 -20.80 -3.27
CA LEU A 585 -31.75 -21.57 -2.11
C LEU A 585 -32.91 -22.50 -2.49
N ALA A 586 -32.57 -23.49 -3.31
CA ALA A 586 -33.38 -24.64 -3.61
C ALA A 586 -32.69 -25.88 -3.02
N LEU A 587 -33.47 -26.79 -2.47
CA LEU A 587 -32.99 -28.04 -1.90
C LEU A 587 -33.59 -29.23 -2.66
N ASN A 588 -32.82 -30.29 -2.80
CA ASN A 588 -33.24 -31.57 -3.33
C ASN A 588 -33.13 -32.63 -2.23
N VAL A 589 -34.27 -33.20 -1.85
CA VAL A 589 -34.34 -34.28 -0.85
C VAL A 589 -34.30 -35.63 -1.56
N SER A 590 -33.31 -36.45 -1.20
CA SER A 590 -33.11 -37.80 -1.73
C SER A 590 -32.77 -38.77 -0.60
N GLY A 591 -33.79 -39.18 0.15
CA GLY A 591 -33.70 -40.19 1.20
C GLY A 591 -34.37 -41.51 0.83
N THR A 592 -34.10 -42.52 1.65
CA THR A 592 -34.59 -43.90 1.47
C THR A 592 -35.53 -44.34 2.61
N GLU A 593 -35.76 -43.48 3.58
CA GLU A 593 -36.55 -43.77 4.78
C GLU A 593 -38.05 -43.72 4.49
N ASP A 594 -38.82 -44.54 5.20
CA ASP A 594 -40.27 -44.63 5.06
C ASP A 594 -40.96 -43.44 5.71
N SER A 595 -41.96 -42.86 5.02
CA SER A 595 -42.83 -41.87 5.64
C SER A 595 -43.64 -42.51 6.78
N PRO A 596 -43.84 -41.80 7.91
CA PRO A 596 -44.68 -42.27 9.02
C PRO A 596 -46.11 -42.65 8.57
N ASP A 597 -46.64 -41.96 7.57
CA ASP A 597 -48.03 -42.11 7.13
C ASP A 597 -48.19 -43.10 5.96
N ASN A 598 -47.13 -43.33 5.18
CA ASN A 598 -47.15 -44.21 4.00
C ASN A 598 -45.74 -44.69 3.61
N SER A 599 -45.44 -45.97 3.79
CA SER A 599 -44.12 -46.56 3.47
C SER A 599 -43.76 -46.59 1.97
N GLU A 600 -44.71 -46.28 1.07
CA GLU A 600 -44.40 -46.05 -0.35
C GLU A 600 -43.74 -44.69 -0.60
N ASN A 601 -43.96 -43.72 0.30
CA ASN A 601 -43.34 -42.40 0.22
C ASN A 601 -41.98 -42.42 0.90
N LYS A 602 -40.93 -42.14 0.13
CA LYS A 602 -39.56 -42.09 0.60
C LYS A 602 -39.12 -40.68 0.94
N GLY A 603 -38.20 -40.56 1.89
CA GLY A 603 -37.73 -39.29 2.41
C GLY A 603 -36.62 -39.46 3.44
N ILE A 604 -36.46 -38.44 4.27
CA ILE A 604 -35.45 -38.37 5.33
C ILE A 604 -36.13 -37.97 6.63
N ASN A 605 -35.80 -38.65 7.72
CA ASN A 605 -36.16 -38.22 9.07
C ASN A 605 -35.06 -37.31 9.63
N LEU A 606 -35.45 -36.10 9.97
CA LEU A 606 -34.63 -35.12 10.65
C LEU A 606 -34.87 -35.17 12.14
N ASP A 607 -33.80 -35.40 12.88
CA ASP A 607 -33.76 -35.24 14.33
C ASP A 607 -33.62 -33.74 14.68
N VAL A 608 -34.74 -33.13 15.04
CA VAL A 608 -34.82 -31.69 15.33
C VAL A 608 -34.01 -31.32 16.57
N MET A 609 -33.94 -32.21 17.56
CA MET A 609 -33.25 -31.94 18.81
C MET A 609 -31.74 -31.90 18.60
N LYS A 610 -31.22 -32.81 17.76
CA LYS A 610 -29.83 -32.80 17.30
C LYS A 610 -29.52 -31.58 16.45
N LEU A 611 -30.39 -31.23 15.49
CA LEU A 611 -30.24 -30.03 14.65
C LEU A 611 -30.26 -28.72 15.47
N ALA A 612 -31.06 -28.68 16.53
CA ALA A 612 -31.11 -27.55 17.47
C ALA A 612 -29.89 -27.49 18.42
N GLY A 613 -28.96 -28.45 18.34
CA GLY A 613 -27.78 -28.52 19.19
C GLY A 613 -28.08 -28.86 20.65
N LEU A 614 -29.26 -29.45 20.94
CA LEU A 614 -29.63 -29.85 22.29
C LEU A 614 -28.89 -31.10 22.77
N TYR A 615 -28.30 -31.85 21.84
CA TYR A 615 -27.31 -32.88 22.12
C TYR A 615 -26.48 -33.20 20.89
N LYS A 616 -25.37 -33.93 21.10
CA LYS A 616 -24.54 -34.52 20.05
C LYS A 616 -24.42 -36.02 20.27
N ASP A 617 -24.02 -36.76 19.24
CA ASP A 617 -23.81 -38.20 19.36
C ASP A 617 -22.75 -38.51 20.41
N GLY A 618 -23.10 -39.32 21.41
CA GLY A 618 -22.20 -39.68 22.51
C GLY A 618 -22.09 -38.66 23.65
N GLU A 619 -22.82 -37.55 23.61
CA GLU A 619 -22.89 -36.55 24.69
C GLU A 619 -24.18 -36.69 25.52
N GLU A 620 -24.16 -36.17 26.75
CA GLU A 620 -25.37 -36.10 27.58
C GLU A 620 -26.39 -35.13 26.95
N ARG A 621 -27.65 -35.53 26.92
CA ARG A 621 -28.72 -34.71 26.36
C ARG A 621 -29.08 -33.56 27.29
N ASN A 622 -29.31 -32.37 26.75
CA ASN A 622 -29.84 -31.25 27.53
C ASN A 622 -31.35 -31.43 27.82
N ASP A 623 -31.78 -30.96 28.99
CA ASP A 623 -33.20 -30.88 29.35
C ASP A 623 -33.90 -29.80 28.52
N LEU A 624 -34.97 -30.18 27.81
CA LEU A 624 -35.74 -29.30 26.93
C LEU A 624 -36.31 -28.07 27.68
N PHE A 625 -36.59 -28.22 28.97
CA PHE A 625 -37.12 -27.14 29.81
C PHE A 625 -36.02 -26.40 30.61
N GLY A 626 -34.75 -26.77 30.43
CA GLY A 626 -33.61 -26.17 31.13
C GLY A 626 -33.64 -26.41 32.64
N ARG A 627 -34.24 -27.52 33.10
CA ARG A 627 -34.22 -27.91 34.50
C ARG A 627 -32.79 -28.30 34.91
N SER A 628 -32.52 -28.28 36.21
CA SER A 628 -31.28 -28.78 36.80
C SER A 628 -31.44 -30.15 37.48
N GLU A 629 -32.69 -30.59 37.68
CA GLU A 629 -33.06 -31.86 38.30
C GLU A 629 -34.54 -32.20 37.98
N ALA A 630 -34.96 -33.42 38.32
CA ALA A 630 -36.35 -33.83 38.22
C ALA A 630 -37.23 -32.97 39.14
N SER A 631 -38.40 -32.59 38.65
CA SER A 631 -39.29 -31.61 39.28
C SER A 631 -40.54 -32.24 39.92
N ALA A 632 -40.54 -33.56 40.10
CA ALA A 632 -41.65 -34.28 40.71
C ALA A 632 -41.54 -34.26 42.25
N ASP A 633 -42.59 -33.78 42.91
CA ASP A 633 -42.77 -33.89 44.36
C ASP A 633 -44.20 -34.36 44.70
N ASP A 634 -44.41 -34.80 45.94
CA ASP A 634 -45.71 -35.33 46.40
C ASP A 634 -46.86 -34.32 46.26
N THR A 635 -46.56 -33.01 46.30
CA THR A 635 -47.57 -31.96 46.18
C THR A 635 -48.01 -31.78 44.72
N ILE A 636 -47.04 -31.79 43.80
CA ILE A 636 -47.28 -31.73 42.35
C ILE A 636 -48.02 -32.99 41.89
N ASN A 637 -47.65 -34.16 42.40
CA ASN A 637 -48.32 -35.41 42.05
C ASN A 637 -49.79 -35.44 42.51
N GLN A 638 -50.10 -34.94 43.70
CA GLN A 638 -51.48 -34.78 44.17
C GLN A 638 -52.30 -33.78 43.32
N LEU A 639 -51.66 -32.74 42.79
CA LEU A 639 -52.31 -31.81 41.86
C LEU A 639 -52.56 -32.48 40.49
N LEU A 640 -51.60 -33.27 40.00
CA LEU A 640 -51.72 -34.00 38.74
C LEU A 640 -52.70 -35.17 38.82
N ASP A 641 -52.96 -35.76 40.00
CA ASP A 641 -54.01 -36.78 40.17
C ASP A 641 -55.41 -36.26 39.77
N ASN A 642 -55.61 -34.95 39.86
CA ASN A 642 -56.85 -34.28 39.45
C ASN A 642 -56.84 -33.86 37.97
N LEU A 643 -55.74 -34.06 37.23
CA LEU A 643 -55.64 -33.74 35.80
C LEU A 643 -56.30 -34.84 34.96
N LYS A 644 -57.31 -34.49 34.16
CA LYS A 644 -57.88 -35.39 33.16
C LYS A 644 -57.04 -35.42 31.88
N SER A 645 -56.71 -34.24 31.38
CA SER A 645 -55.92 -34.07 30.17
C SER A 645 -55.25 -32.70 30.15
N LEU A 646 -54.03 -32.66 29.65
CA LEU A 646 -53.30 -31.45 29.28
C LEU A 646 -53.13 -31.46 27.77
N THR A 647 -53.70 -30.50 27.07
CA THR A 647 -53.51 -30.32 25.62
C THR A 647 -52.59 -29.14 25.38
N LEU A 648 -51.44 -29.39 24.75
CA LEU A 648 -50.67 -28.32 24.13
C LEU A 648 -51.17 -28.11 22.70
N THR A 649 -51.65 -26.91 22.43
CA THR A 649 -52.15 -26.50 21.14
C THR A 649 -51.14 -25.55 20.49
N VAL A 650 -50.66 -25.91 19.31
CA VAL A 650 -49.83 -25.06 18.44
C VAL A 650 -50.69 -24.63 17.26
N GLU A 651 -51.13 -23.37 17.25
CA GLU A 651 -51.64 -22.77 16.02
C GLU A 651 -50.44 -22.34 15.17
N TYR A 652 -50.47 -22.62 13.88
CA TYR A 652 -49.42 -22.21 12.96
C TYR A 652 -49.97 -21.48 11.73
N ASP A 653 -49.15 -20.59 11.19
CA ASP A 653 -49.29 -19.97 9.87
C ASP A 653 -47.99 -20.24 9.10
N ASN A 654 -48.01 -21.27 8.26
CA ASN A 654 -46.86 -21.67 7.46
C ASN A 654 -46.97 -21.05 6.06
N LYS A 655 -46.09 -20.09 5.75
CA LYS A 655 -46.01 -19.46 4.43
C LYS A 655 -44.93 -20.06 3.55
N ILE A 656 -44.21 -21.07 4.02
CA ILE A 656 -43.19 -21.78 3.25
C ILE A 656 -43.90 -22.90 2.45
N PRO A 657 -43.52 -23.17 1.18
CA PRO A 657 -44.07 -24.25 0.36
C PRO A 657 -43.63 -25.65 0.81
N LEU A 658 -43.22 -25.80 2.08
CA LEU A 658 -42.79 -27.04 2.70
C LEU A 658 -43.77 -27.46 3.80
N GLY A 659 -44.16 -28.73 3.80
CA GLY A 659 -44.88 -29.36 4.89
C GLY A 659 -44.08 -30.53 5.43
N PHE A 660 -44.30 -30.88 6.69
CA PHE A 660 -43.63 -32.01 7.33
C PHE A 660 -44.62 -32.79 8.19
N THR A 661 -44.40 -34.09 8.25
CA THR A 661 -45.02 -34.98 9.24
C THR A 661 -43.92 -35.42 10.19
N GLY A 662 -44.27 -35.82 11.41
CA GLY A 662 -43.25 -36.17 12.37
C GLY A 662 -43.82 -36.76 13.63
N THR A 663 -42.93 -37.17 14.52
CA THR A 663 -43.28 -37.73 15.81
C THR A 663 -42.50 -37.03 16.91
N ILE A 664 -43.18 -36.78 18.03
CA ILE A 664 -42.59 -36.39 19.29
C ILE A 664 -42.75 -37.59 20.21
N SER A 665 -41.65 -38.19 20.63
CA SER A 665 -41.67 -39.37 21.48
C SER A 665 -40.72 -39.25 22.66
N GLN A 666 -41.18 -39.73 23.81
CA GLN A 666 -40.33 -39.97 24.97
C GLN A 666 -40.43 -41.46 25.30
N LYS A 667 -39.29 -42.15 25.27
CA LYS A 667 -39.20 -43.61 25.48
C LYS A 667 -39.97 -44.04 26.73
N ASP A 668 -40.83 -45.06 26.57
CA ASP A 668 -41.70 -45.64 27.62
C ASP A 668 -42.69 -44.66 28.29
N VAL A 669 -42.85 -43.44 27.73
CA VAL A 669 -43.79 -42.42 28.19
C VAL A 669 -44.90 -42.19 27.17
N PHE A 670 -44.57 -41.64 25.99
CA PHE A 670 -45.55 -41.29 24.97
C PHE A 670 -44.93 -41.24 23.57
N THR A 671 -45.77 -41.35 22.54
CA THR A 671 -45.48 -40.97 21.15
C THR A 671 -46.67 -40.20 20.60
N LYS A 672 -46.44 -39.03 20.00
CA LYS A 672 -47.48 -38.16 19.42
C LYS A 672 -47.06 -37.76 18.00
N GLU A 673 -47.99 -37.87 17.06
CA GLU A 673 -47.78 -37.42 15.68
C GLU A 673 -48.01 -35.92 15.57
N VAL A 674 -47.20 -35.26 14.73
CA VAL A 674 -47.33 -33.86 14.41
C VAL A 674 -47.30 -33.68 12.90
N THR A 675 -48.18 -32.80 12.39
CA THR A 675 -48.25 -32.51 10.96
C THR A 675 -48.39 -31.02 10.75
N LEU A 676 -47.43 -30.46 10.01
CA LEU A 676 -47.49 -29.10 9.52
C LEU A 676 -47.70 -29.13 8.01
N LYS A 677 -48.82 -28.58 7.56
CA LYS A 677 -49.20 -28.55 6.14
C LYS A 677 -48.49 -27.39 5.44
N LYS A 678 -48.05 -27.62 4.20
CA LYS A 678 -47.43 -26.60 3.34
C LYS A 678 -48.36 -25.42 3.08
N SER A 679 -47.81 -24.20 3.04
CA SER A 679 -48.52 -22.97 2.63
C SER A 679 -49.92 -22.81 3.24
N SER A 680 -50.06 -23.04 4.55
CA SER A 680 -51.36 -23.12 5.19
C SER A 680 -51.35 -22.69 6.66
N LYS A 681 -52.54 -22.35 7.15
CA LYS A 681 -52.82 -22.17 8.57
C LYS A 681 -53.41 -23.46 9.14
N GLY A 682 -53.03 -23.80 10.36
CA GLY A 682 -53.53 -25.00 11.00
C GLY A 682 -53.31 -25.02 12.51
N THR A 683 -53.69 -26.13 13.11
CA THR A 683 -53.57 -26.36 14.55
C THR A 683 -53.05 -27.78 14.79
N ILE A 684 -52.04 -27.90 15.64
CA ILE A 684 -51.51 -29.17 16.12
C ILE A 684 -51.91 -29.29 17.59
N ASN A 685 -52.56 -30.38 17.96
CA ASN A 685 -52.94 -30.66 19.35
C ASN A 685 -52.15 -31.86 19.87
N ILE A 686 -51.37 -31.63 20.91
CA ILE A 686 -50.59 -32.65 21.61
C ILE A 686 -51.31 -32.90 22.94
N GLU A 687 -52.08 -33.99 22.99
CA GLU A 687 -52.81 -34.40 24.19
C GLU A 687 -51.93 -35.27 25.09
N LEU A 688 -51.77 -34.86 26.34
CA LEU A 688 -51.06 -35.55 27.40
C LEU A 688 -52.02 -35.90 28.54
N ASN A 689 -51.99 -37.14 29.02
CA ASN A 689 -52.73 -37.55 30.21
C ASN A 689 -51.92 -37.32 31.51
N SER A 690 -52.56 -37.52 32.67
CA SER A 690 -51.92 -37.32 33.98
C SER A 690 -50.62 -38.12 34.16
N ASP A 691 -50.62 -39.39 33.76
CA ASP A 691 -49.47 -40.28 33.93
C ASP A 691 -48.31 -39.89 33.00
N GLU A 692 -48.61 -39.47 31.78
CA GLU A 692 -47.62 -38.93 30.84
C GLU A 692 -46.98 -37.65 31.41
N VAL A 693 -47.77 -36.71 31.95
CA VAL A 693 -47.26 -35.47 32.55
C VAL A 693 -46.40 -35.74 33.79
N LYS A 694 -46.83 -36.66 34.68
CA LYS A 694 -46.02 -37.06 35.85
C LYS A 694 -44.68 -37.64 35.44
N LYS A 695 -44.67 -38.55 34.46
CA LYS A 695 -43.43 -39.14 33.92
C LYS A 695 -42.51 -38.09 33.30
N ILE A 696 -43.05 -37.09 32.58
CA ILE A 696 -42.24 -35.97 32.06
C ILE A 696 -41.60 -35.18 33.22
N MET A 697 -42.33 -34.98 34.33
CA MET A 697 -41.82 -34.28 35.51
C MET A 697 -40.75 -35.09 36.28
N GLU A 698 -40.82 -36.42 36.24
CA GLU A 698 -39.90 -37.35 36.89
C GLU A 698 -38.62 -37.61 36.09
N VAL A 699 -38.71 -37.64 34.76
CA VAL A 699 -37.54 -37.88 33.89
C VAL A 699 -36.67 -36.63 33.83
N TYR A 700 -35.38 -36.75 34.17
CA TYR A 700 -34.37 -35.71 34.01
C TYR A 700 -33.09 -36.29 33.39
N PRO A 701 -32.52 -35.67 32.35
CA PRO A 701 -33.10 -34.58 31.54
C PRO A 701 -34.30 -35.07 30.72
N PHE A 702 -35.35 -34.25 30.60
CA PHE A 702 -36.44 -34.50 29.65
C PHE A 702 -35.99 -34.02 28.28
N SER A 703 -35.68 -34.97 27.41
CA SER A 703 -35.16 -34.71 26.07
C SER A 703 -35.85 -35.66 25.09
N PRO A 704 -37.11 -35.34 24.70
CA PRO A 704 -37.89 -36.19 23.81
C PRO A 704 -37.22 -36.25 22.44
N ASP A 705 -37.39 -37.37 21.74
CA ASP A 705 -37.02 -37.49 20.34
C ASP A 705 -38.07 -36.76 19.49
N ILE A 706 -37.62 -35.78 18.69
CA ILE A 706 -38.48 -35.05 17.75
C ILE A 706 -37.95 -35.33 16.35
N ASN A 707 -38.66 -36.20 15.63
CA ASN A 707 -38.28 -36.61 14.28
C ASN A 707 -39.27 -36.04 13.26
N LEU A 708 -38.78 -35.28 12.29
CA LEU A 708 -39.57 -34.73 11.19
C LEU A 708 -39.21 -35.43 9.89
N PHE A 709 -40.20 -35.99 9.21
CA PHE A 709 -40.08 -36.56 7.89
C PHE A 709 -40.19 -35.49 6.80
N LEU A 710 -39.15 -35.39 5.99
CA LEU A 710 -39.11 -34.61 4.76
C LEU A 710 -39.26 -35.56 3.55
N PRO A 711 -40.30 -35.42 2.73
CA PRO A 711 -40.48 -36.26 1.54
C PRO A 711 -39.45 -35.92 0.45
N ASN A 712 -39.11 -36.91 -0.38
CA ASN A 712 -38.26 -36.73 -1.56
C ASN A 712 -38.87 -35.71 -2.53
N GLY A 713 -38.01 -34.87 -3.12
CA GLY A 713 -38.40 -33.86 -4.10
C GLY A 713 -37.63 -32.55 -3.97
N ALA A 714 -37.93 -31.63 -4.88
CA ALA A 714 -37.39 -30.28 -4.86
C ALA A 714 -38.18 -29.39 -3.89
N ILE A 715 -37.47 -28.65 -3.07
CA ILE A 715 -37.99 -27.68 -2.12
C ILE A 715 -37.40 -26.33 -2.46
N VAL A 716 -38.24 -25.35 -2.72
CA VAL A 716 -37.80 -23.97 -2.93
C VAL A 716 -38.00 -23.18 -1.64
N ILE A 717 -36.99 -22.42 -1.23
CA ILE A 717 -37.05 -21.55 -0.06
C ILE A 717 -37.25 -20.11 -0.55
N PRO A 718 -38.47 -19.55 -0.41
CA PRO A 718 -38.74 -18.18 -0.84
C PRO A 718 -38.12 -17.17 0.12
N GLU A 719 -37.78 -15.99 -0.40
CA GLU A 719 -37.14 -14.90 0.36
C GLU A 719 -37.99 -14.44 1.56
N ASP A 720 -39.28 -14.22 1.33
CA ASP A 720 -40.25 -13.79 2.35
C ASP A 720 -40.91 -14.97 3.11
N GLY A 721 -40.32 -16.16 3.02
CA GLY A 721 -40.80 -17.35 3.72
C GLY A 721 -40.83 -17.13 5.23
N ALA A 722 -41.96 -17.47 5.86
CA ALA A 722 -42.08 -17.40 7.32
C ALA A 722 -43.01 -18.48 7.87
N VAL A 723 -42.74 -18.92 9.10
CA VAL A 723 -43.64 -19.76 9.88
C VAL A 723 -43.90 -19.10 11.22
N SER A 724 -45.17 -18.78 11.49
CA SER A 724 -45.60 -18.26 12.78
C SER A 724 -46.25 -19.35 13.60
N PHE A 725 -45.94 -19.39 14.89
CA PHE A 725 -46.50 -20.32 15.87
C PHE A 725 -47.11 -19.56 17.04
N LYS A 726 -48.30 -19.97 17.48
CA LYS A 726 -48.91 -19.55 18.75
C LYS A 726 -49.15 -20.79 19.60
N LEU A 727 -48.59 -20.76 20.81
CA LEU A 727 -48.63 -21.89 21.73
C LEU A 727 -49.59 -21.62 22.88
N TYR A 728 -50.46 -22.58 23.14
CA TYR A 728 -51.42 -22.57 24.23
C TYR A 728 -51.36 -23.89 24.98
N ALA A 729 -51.55 -23.85 26.30
CA ALA A 729 -51.81 -25.03 27.10
C ALA A 729 -53.23 -24.95 27.66
N SER A 730 -53.98 -26.03 27.53
CA SER A 730 -55.27 -26.19 28.19
C SER A 730 -55.28 -27.43 29.05
N ALA A 731 -55.65 -27.30 30.32
CA ALA A 731 -55.73 -28.38 31.28
C ALA A 731 -57.18 -28.58 31.72
N ALA A 732 -57.74 -29.75 31.45
CA ALA A 732 -59.01 -30.17 32.01
C ALA A 732 -58.73 -30.91 33.32
N THR A 733 -59.31 -30.44 34.43
CA THR A 733 -59.14 -31.08 35.74
C THR A 733 -60.48 -31.52 36.32
N ASP A 734 -60.47 -32.51 37.20
CA ASP A 734 -61.55 -32.86 38.10
C ASP A 734 -61.12 -32.49 39.52
N ILE A 735 -61.61 -31.37 40.03
CA ILE A 735 -61.39 -31.00 41.42
C ILE A 735 -62.46 -31.69 42.25
N ASN A 736 -62.04 -32.62 43.11
CA ASN A 736 -62.87 -33.13 44.19
C ASN A 736 -62.25 -32.75 45.55
N TYR A 737 -62.68 -31.62 46.10
CA TYR A 737 -62.17 -31.13 47.38
C TYR A 737 -63.21 -31.30 48.48
N THR A 738 -62.83 -31.97 49.57
CA THR A 738 -63.69 -32.12 50.76
C THR A 738 -63.19 -31.21 51.87
N PHE A 739 -63.97 -30.19 52.24
CA PHE A 739 -63.69 -29.35 53.41
C PHE A 739 -64.23 -30.00 54.67
N ASP A 740 -63.37 -30.24 55.66
CA ASP A 740 -63.79 -30.62 57.02
C ASP A 740 -63.87 -29.34 57.88
N LEU A 741 -65.08 -28.90 58.21
CA LEU A 741 -65.34 -27.62 58.89
C LEU A 741 -65.05 -27.66 60.40
N ARG A 742 -64.26 -28.64 60.89
CA ARG A 742 -64.08 -28.92 62.33
C ARG A 742 -62.80 -28.39 62.97
N THR A 743 -61.84 -27.85 62.24
CA THR A 743 -60.62 -27.27 62.83
C THR A 743 -60.70 -25.75 62.93
N GLY A 744 -61.52 -25.32 63.90
CA GLY A 744 -61.55 -23.96 64.44
C GLY A 744 -61.60 -24.05 65.96
N ARG A 745 -60.45 -24.37 66.57
CA ARG A 745 -60.14 -24.02 67.95
C ARG A 745 -58.65 -23.80 68.11
#